data_AF-A0A3C0VHW1-F1
#
_entry.id   AF-A0A3C0VHW1-F1
#
_cell.length_a   1.000
_cell.length_b   1.000
_cell.length_c   1.000
_cell.angle_alpha   90.00
_cell.angle_beta   90.00
_cell.angle_gamma   90.00
#
_symmetry.space_group_name_H-M   'P 1'
#
loop_
_entity.id
_entity.type
_entity.pdbx_description
1 polymer ?
#
loop_
_entity_poly.entity_id
_entity_poly.type
_entity_poly.pdbx_seq_one_letter_code
_entity_poly.pdbx_strand_id
1 'polypeptide(L)'
;MVEAEPVVPAPEPEPAAVTPDLPLPDPEPAAVAAEPVAPAPAPAPPEPVRPEPVPGPPLVVRTAGSVRAGAQLNVQVENLPAGTWRVALLWRPTPADAWSRTDAVLQRDVFAWTSPAADTREGRLRVEVTGTDGAVTAAAESGPLIVDGTPPEIQIETVPSPDPRRCAVRAVSRDAGAGIEWVSLFVSRDGGQSWTSGAMAMDVAVDMSMPREDRPIGFFAQAQDRVGNRSAAPRTGTPPQLAIGPRPALGIALSELAHQVVKGGERVLLTWSVAGEYADDCTAALEMQTEPGGPWERVDAVAVALKHAYWNVPAATVASLNLRILVSFPGGTTLASNAIGPYAVAAEPPTLVIGGGRFFASHVAAIPVAEMHSGPAELARVVMYVRPEGRPAWTPREARYAAGVVTMSTADLPEETYDLYAAAEDLCGNAAPAPHETAAPHAVLTVDRTPPRAKLKLNPPYYEGIAGTVDVTLSAPARVCLTVREDGDASEHILLERDLPAGSAALPFRPAPGFRSGTLSLRARDGAGNRAQTAAYLVNAGETLRLESPVDQSQLVPGAAVAVKWWIRQALLDERPAVDLWWLPGPGAVRESIARDLPPDRAFSWQVPDRPGAGQSLRVEARIGDVVRACADMSSTFAIVAPHAAIAPAAVKAPIVNPDSDEFALAGHVCLDELEKALAAKNMEKVKNFRLHAGNRFRQALSLDAGNANAWWGMARMCTAPISEIEELDKAEEYLVKAVAANPQHYDALVFLGACRIKLRKYQEAENSLALALNLRDSPIVRYNLGIALLRQEKHAPALAEFQRAAQGPGAIPAARLAIVECYVAQNEFLKARDAFREAQAEGAVPDEHGRRILKRIDDGLEMPR
;
A
#
# COMPACT_ATOMS: atom_id res chain seq x y z
N MET A 1 -4.15 56.03 15.76
CA MET A 1 -4.45 55.27 14.54
C MET A 1 -5.47 54.21 14.98
N VAL A 2 -6.80 54.38 14.85
CA VAL A 2 -7.66 54.66 13.67
C VAL A 2 -7.33 53.64 12.57
N GLU A 3 -8.18 52.70 12.15
CA GLU A 3 -9.59 52.74 11.67
C GLU A 3 -10.36 51.45 12.11
N ALA A 4 -11.57 51.51 12.67
CA ALA A 4 -12.93 51.71 12.11
C ALA A 4 -13.65 50.39 11.70
N GLU A 5 -14.67 50.02 12.49
CA GLU A 5 -15.61 48.90 12.33
C GLU A 5 -16.76 49.23 11.35
N PRO A 6 -17.46 48.21 10.81
CA PRO A 6 -18.86 48.34 10.43
C PRO A 6 -19.78 47.49 11.32
N VAL A 7 -20.80 48.17 11.85
CA VAL A 7 -21.92 47.67 12.63
C VAL A 7 -22.95 47.00 11.72
N VAL A 8 -23.44 45.82 12.12
CA VAL A 8 -24.58 45.11 11.48
C VAL A 8 -25.84 45.37 12.32
N PRO A 9 -26.96 45.84 11.73
CA PRO A 9 -28.22 45.98 12.44
C PRO A 9 -29.22 44.87 12.07
N ALA A 10 -30.09 44.56 13.03
CA ALA A 10 -31.41 43.96 12.85
C ALA A 10 -32.37 44.72 13.79
N PRO A 11 -33.71 44.61 13.69
CA PRO A 11 -34.59 44.09 12.62
C PRO A 11 -35.72 45.11 12.25
N GLU A 12 -36.55 44.82 11.23
CA GLU A 12 -38.01 45.18 11.15
C GLU A 12 -38.65 44.67 9.82
N PRO A 13 -40.01 44.62 9.69
CA PRO A 13 -40.75 43.61 8.93
C PRO A 13 -41.12 44.04 7.49
N GLU A 14 -41.41 43.06 6.63
CA GLU A 14 -41.91 43.29 5.27
C GLU A 14 -43.45 43.12 5.13
N PRO A 15 -44.07 43.80 4.14
CA PRO A 15 -45.50 44.09 4.11
C PRO A 15 -46.35 43.08 3.30
N ALA A 16 -47.67 43.25 3.42
CA ALA A 16 -48.72 42.38 2.94
C ALA A 16 -49.08 42.48 1.44
N ALA A 17 -49.54 41.33 0.93
CA ALA A 17 -50.63 41.07 -0.02
C ALA A 17 -50.62 41.70 -1.43
N VAL A 18 -50.38 40.85 -2.44
CA VAL A 18 -51.02 40.92 -3.78
C VAL A 18 -51.31 39.49 -4.27
N THR A 19 -52.58 39.17 -4.47
CA THR A 19 -53.11 37.96 -5.11
C THR A 19 -53.34 38.18 -6.61
N PRO A 20 -53.20 37.16 -7.48
CA PRO A 20 -53.82 37.17 -8.80
C PRO A 20 -55.10 36.32 -8.86
N ASP A 21 -55.99 36.82 -9.71
CA ASP A 21 -57.37 36.46 -10.05
C ASP A 21 -57.76 34.98 -10.20
N LEU A 22 -58.96 34.68 -9.69
CA LEU A 22 -59.86 33.61 -10.13
C LEU A 22 -61.07 34.26 -10.84
N PRO A 23 -61.63 33.67 -11.90
CA PRO A 23 -63.02 33.92 -12.26
C PRO A 23 -63.97 32.93 -11.56
N LEU A 24 -65.04 33.50 -11.02
CA LEU A 24 -66.17 32.87 -10.35
C LEU A 24 -67.12 32.13 -11.32
N PRO A 25 -67.97 31.23 -10.80
CA PRO A 25 -69.13 30.67 -11.51
C PRO A 25 -70.35 31.59 -11.33
N ASP A 26 -71.32 31.53 -12.25
CA ASP A 26 -72.65 32.13 -12.03
C ASP A 26 -73.79 31.11 -12.17
N PRO A 27 -74.84 31.19 -11.32
CA PRO A 27 -75.95 30.25 -11.25
C PRO A 27 -77.27 30.79 -11.85
N GLU A 28 -78.28 29.91 -11.84
CA GLU A 28 -79.66 30.00 -12.32
C GLU A 28 -80.41 31.34 -12.10
N PRO A 29 -81.45 31.63 -12.92
CA PRO A 29 -82.49 32.58 -12.56
C PRO A 29 -83.85 31.92 -12.26
N ALA A 30 -84.44 32.31 -11.13
CA ALA A 30 -85.85 32.12 -10.79
C ALA A 30 -86.64 33.44 -10.88
N ALA A 31 -87.94 33.31 -11.10
CA ALA A 31 -88.92 34.30 -11.52
C ALA A 31 -89.23 35.45 -10.53
N VAL A 32 -89.65 36.62 -11.05
CA VAL A 32 -90.50 37.61 -10.36
C VAL A 32 -91.48 38.28 -11.35
N ALA A 33 -92.63 38.68 -10.79
CA ALA A 33 -93.93 39.00 -11.37
C ALA A 33 -94.12 40.36 -12.09
N ALA A 34 -95.32 40.48 -12.66
CA ALA A 34 -95.89 41.50 -13.54
C ALA A 34 -96.38 42.80 -12.87
N GLU A 35 -96.57 43.87 -13.68
CA GLU A 35 -97.78 44.72 -13.81
C GLU A 35 -97.55 45.89 -14.81
N PRO A 36 -98.56 46.70 -15.26
CA PRO A 36 -99.48 46.42 -16.39
C PRO A 36 -99.47 47.55 -17.47
N VAL A 37 -100.31 47.47 -18.52
CA VAL A 37 -101.14 48.56 -19.15
C VAL A 37 -101.64 48.19 -20.58
N ALA A 38 -102.97 48.01 -20.67
CA ALA A 38 -103.98 48.47 -21.65
C ALA A 38 -103.92 48.22 -23.20
N PRO A 39 -105.09 48.20 -23.90
CA PRO A 39 -105.35 47.23 -24.99
C PRO A 39 -105.76 47.78 -26.39
N ALA A 40 -105.96 46.82 -27.32
CA ALA A 40 -106.83 46.82 -28.54
C ALA A 40 -106.31 47.54 -29.82
N PRO A 41 -106.66 47.12 -31.07
CA PRO A 41 -107.90 46.43 -31.47
C PRO A 41 -107.77 45.20 -32.39
N ALA A 42 -108.92 44.53 -32.57
CA ALA A 42 -109.18 43.38 -33.43
C ALA A 42 -109.74 43.82 -34.82
N PRO A 43 -110.20 42.92 -35.72
CA PRO A 43 -109.63 42.67 -37.04
C PRO A 43 -110.51 43.18 -38.21
N ALA A 44 -109.98 43.14 -39.45
CA ALA A 44 -110.76 43.34 -40.68
C ALA A 44 -110.98 42.00 -41.43
N PRO A 45 -112.12 41.80 -42.14
CA PRO A 45 -112.58 40.50 -42.68
C PRO A 45 -112.04 40.19 -44.10
N PRO A 46 -112.28 38.96 -44.62
CA PRO A 46 -111.53 38.34 -45.70
C PRO A 46 -112.12 38.53 -47.11
N GLU A 47 -111.32 38.30 -48.15
CA GLU A 47 -111.80 37.96 -49.50
C GLU A 47 -111.39 36.53 -49.91
N PRO A 48 -112.26 35.78 -50.61
CA PRO A 48 -112.06 34.36 -50.90
C PRO A 48 -111.34 34.13 -52.24
N VAL A 49 -110.27 33.33 -52.23
CA VAL A 49 -109.70 32.73 -53.45
C VAL A 49 -109.85 31.21 -53.39
N ARG A 50 -110.28 30.65 -54.53
CA ARG A 50 -110.64 29.25 -54.76
C ARG A 50 -109.51 28.25 -54.42
N PRO A 51 -109.84 26.99 -54.09
CA PRO A 51 -108.87 25.99 -53.66
C PRO A 51 -107.98 25.52 -54.81
N GLU A 52 -106.66 25.57 -54.58
CA GLU A 52 -105.69 24.74 -55.30
C GLU A 52 -105.74 23.29 -54.76
N PRO A 53 -105.53 22.27 -55.61
CA PRO A 53 -105.48 20.88 -55.16
C PRO A 53 -104.30 20.67 -54.19
N VAL A 54 -104.60 20.18 -52.99
CA VAL A 54 -103.61 19.81 -51.98
C VAL A 54 -102.76 18.65 -52.51
N PRO A 55 -101.42 18.77 -52.64
CA PRO A 55 -100.57 17.62 -52.95
C PRO A 55 -100.59 16.62 -51.79
N GLY A 56 -100.67 15.33 -52.09
CA GLY A 56 -100.63 14.26 -51.08
C GLY A 56 -99.33 14.27 -50.24
N PRO A 57 -99.29 13.58 -49.09
CA PRO A 57 -98.12 13.57 -48.22
C PRO A 57 -96.88 13.02 -48.94
N PRO A 58 -95.68 13.57 -48.69
CA PRO A 58 -94.46 13.14 -49.36
C PRO A 58 -94.09 11.70 -48.97
N LEU A 59 -93.45 11.00 -49.91
CA LEU A 59 -92.87 9.68 -49.70
C LEU A 59 -91.82 9.75 -48.56
N VAL A 60 -91.83 8.79 -47.64
CA VAL A 60 -90.86 8.72 -46.52
C VAL A 60 -90.23 7.34 -46.44
N VAL A 61 -88.92 7.30 -46.21
CA VAL A 61 -88.15 6.07 -46.00
C VAL A 61 -87.62 6.06 -44.57
N ARG A 62 -88.07 5.12 -43.73
CA ARG A 62 -87.57 4.96 -42.36
C ARG A 62 -86.58 3.81 -42.26
N THR A 63 -85.46 4.09 -41.62
CA THR A 63 -84.37 3.13 -41.36
C THR A 63 -83.91 3.26 -39.91
N ALA A 64 -83.23 2.24 -39.40
CA ALA A 64 -82.45 2.39 -38.17
C ALA A 64 -81.33 3.43 -38.37
N GLY A 65 -80.82 4.03 -37.28
CA GLY A 65 -79.70 4.98 -37.35
C GLY A 65 -78.33 4.30 -37.55
N SER A 66 -78.14 3.15 -36.89
CA SER A 66 -76.98 2.28 -37.06
C SER A 66 -77.41 0.82 -37.14
N VAL A 67 -76.68 0.03 -37.92
CA VAL A 67 -76.96 -1.38 -38.17
C VAL A 67 -75.66 -2.16 -38.30
N ARG A 68 -75.71 -3.43 -37.91
CA ARG A 68 -74.57 -4.31 -38.09
C ARG A 68 -74.32 -4.60 -39.57
N ALA A 69 -73.06 -4.68 -39.98
CA ALA A 69 -72.69 -5.10 -41.34
C ALA A 69 -73.25 -6.50 -41.67
N GLY A 70 -73.84 -6.66 -42.85
CA GLY A 70 -74.48 -7.91 -43.30
C GLY A 70 -75.80 -8.27 -42.59
N ALA A 71 -76.40 -7.37 -41.80
CA ALA A 71 -77.67 -7.62 -41.14
C ALA A 71 -78.85 -7.52 -42.10
N GLN A 72 -79.86 -8.37 -41.91
CA GLN A 72 -81.15 -8.20 -42.58
C GLN A 72 -81.98 -7.12 -41.90
N LEU A 73 -82.54 -6.22 -42.71
CA LEU A 73 -83.24 -5.01 -42.31
C LEU A 73 -84.56 -4.89 -43.05
N ASN A 74 -85.57 -4.42 -42.32
CA ASN A 74 -86.84 -4.01 -42.88
C ASN A 74 -86.81 -2.51 -43.09
N VAL A 75 -86.80 -2.07 -44.35
CA VAL A 75 -86.83 -0.64 -44.72
C VAL A 75 -88.29 -0.29 -45.00
N GLN A 76 -88.89 0.49 -44.10
CA GLN A 76 -90.29 0.88 -44.16
C GLN A 76 -90.46 2.08 -45.10
N VAL A 77 -91.44 1.99 -46.00
CA VAL A 77 -91.82 3.06 -46.93
C VAL A 77 -93.24 3.51 -46.62
N GLU A 78 -93.42 4.81 -46.39
CA GLU A 78 -94.72 5.42 -46.08
C GLU A 78 -95.16 6.33 -47.24
N ASN A 79 -96.48 6.48 -47.42
CA ASN A 79 -97.11 7.36 -48.44
C ASN A 79 -96.82 6.98 -49.91
N LEU A 80 -96.85 5.69 -50.25
CA LEU A 80 -96.74 5.21 -51.63
C LEU A 80 -97.94 5.68 -52.49
N PRO A 81 -97.72 6.36 -53.64
CA PRO A 81 -98.81 6.85 -54.50
C PRO A 81 -99.65 5.73 -55.12
N ALA A 82 -100.99 5.84 -55.12
CA ALA A 82 -101.90 4.83 -55.69
C ALA A 82 -101.78 4.72 -57.23
N GLY A 83 -101.77 3.50 -57.77
CA GLY A 83 -101.65 3.22 -59.23
C GLY A 83 -100.23 2.92 -59.74
N THR A 84 -99.34 2.50 -58.85
CA THR A 84 -97.89 2.26 -59.06
C THR A 84 -97.56 0.98 -59.84
N TRP A 85 -96.51 0.99 -60.67
CA TRP A 85 -96.08 -0.23 -61.40
C TRP A 85 -94.61 -0.64 -61.20
N ARG A 86 -93.70 0.26 -60.78
CA ARG A 86 -92.31 -0.10 -60.39
C ARG A 86 -91.77 0.79 -59.25
N VAL A 87 -91.34 0.15 -58.15
CA VAL A 87 -90.65 0.80 -57.02
C VAL A 87 -89.30 0.12 -56.83
N ALA A 88 -88.23 0.90 -56.69
CA ALA A 88 -86.88 0.41 -56.48
C ALA A 88 -86.25 1.03 -55.23
N LEU A 89 -85.47 0.22 -54.51
CA LEU A 89 -84.61 0.69 -53.43
C LEU A 89 -83.18 0.81 -53.97
N LEU A 90 -82.59 1.98 -53.81
CA LEU A 90 -81.21 2.30 -54.16
C LEU A 90 -80.40 2.56 -52.90
N TRP A 91 -79.11 2.27 -52.97
CA TRP A 91 -78.14 2.46 -51.89
C TRP A 91 -76.94 3.26 -52.40
N ARG A 92 -76.41 4.14 -51.55
CA ARG A 92 -75.09 4.73 -51.72
C ARG A 92 -74.30 4.65 -50.40
N PRO A 93 -73.04 4.21 -50.40
CA PRO A 93 -72.25 4.10 -49.18
C PRO A 93 -71.74 5.44 -48.64
N THR A 94 -71.46 6.41 -49.51
CA THR A 94 -71.15 7.80 -49.14
C THR A 94 -71.93 8.79 -50.00
N PRO A 95 -72.03 10.08 -49.61
CA PRO A 95 -72.67 11.11 -50.42
C PRO A 95 -72.04 11.32 -51.80
N ALA A 96 -70.76 10.98 -51.97
CA ALA A 96 -70.01 11.12 -53.21
C ALA A 96 -70.23 9.96 -54.21
N ASP A 97 -70.72 8.82 -53.73
CA ASP A 97 -70.96 7.65 -54.56
C ASP A 97 -72.25 7.77 -55.37
N ALA A 98 -72.24 7.19 -56.58
CA ALA A 98 -73.43 7.05 -57.39
C ALA A 98 -74.42 6.07 -56.74
N TRP A 99 -75.72 6.37 -56.89
CA TRP A 99 -76.80 5.49 -56.45
C TRP A 99 -76.73 4.14 -57.18
N SER A 100 -76.67 3.06 -56.40
CA SER A 100 -76.68 1.68 -56.89
C SER A 100 -78.01 1.02 -56.57
N ARG A 101 -78.66 0.41 -57.56
CA ARG A 101 -79.92 -0.31 -57.33
C ARG A 101 -79.66 -1.57 -56.50
N THR A 102 -80.51 -1.81 -55.51
CA THR A 102 -80.46 -3.02 -54.68
C THR A 102 -81.37 -4.10 -55.25
N ASP A 103 -81.12 -5.36 -54.87
CA ASP A 103 -81.99 -6.51 -55.20
C ASP A 103 -83.21 -6.64 -54.27
N ALA A 104 -83.44 -5.65 -53.38
CA ALA A 104 -84.53 -5.69 -52.42
C ALA A 104 -85.88 -5.62 -53.13
N VAL A 105 -86.79 -6.54 -52.78
CA VAL A 105 -88.14 -6.60 -53.33
C VAL A 105 -89.11 -5.95 -52.34
N LEU A 106 -89.94 -5.03 -52.82
CA LEU A 106 -90.99 -4.42 -52.02
C LEU A 106 -92.12 -5.42 -51.79
N GLN A 107 -92.43 -5.71 -50.53
CA GLN A 107 -93.62 -6.46 -50.15
C GLN A 107 -94.54 -5.54 -49.35
N ARG A 108 -95.69 -5.18 -49.95
CA ARG A 108 -96.60 -4.14 -49.46
C ARG A 108 -95.90 -2.78 -49.36
N ASP A 109 -95.39 -2.46 -48.19
CA ASP A 109 -94.81 -1.19 -47.77
C ASP A 109 -93.40 -1.36 -47.16
N VAL A 110 -92.82 -2.56 -47.21
CA VAL A 110 -91.51 -2.87 -46.63
C VAL A 110 -90.58 -3.52 -47.66
N PHE A 111 -89.35 -3.01 -47.75
CA PHE A 111 -88.25 -3.70 -48.41
C PHE A 111 -87.51 -4.58 -47.39
N ALA A 112 -87.34 -5.86 -47.72
CA ALA A 112 -86.37 -6.72 -47.05
C ALA A 112 -85.00 -6.50 -47.71
N TRP A 113 -84.10 -5.83 -47.00
CA TRP A 113 -82.77 -5.45 -47.51
C TRP A 113 -81.68 -5.98 -46.57
N THR A 114 -80.57 -6.47 -47.13
CA THR A 114 -79.40 -6.86 -46.35
C THR A 114 -78.37 -5.75 -46.45
N SER A 115 -77.91 -5.24 -45.31
CA SER A 115 -76.88 -4.19 -45.30
C SER A 115 -75.59 -4.71 -45.95
N PRO A 116 -74.78 -3.84 -46.55
CA PRO A 116 -73.49 -4.21 -47.10
C PRO A 116 -72.56 -4.80 -46.03
N ALA A 117 -71.56 -5.55 -46.48
CA ALA A 117 -70.50 -6.05 -45.61
C ALA A 117 -69.45 -4.99 -45.24
N ALA A 118 -69.43 -3.87 -45.96
CA ALA A 118 -68.48 -2.77 -45.73
C ALA A 118 -69.08 -1.71 -44.81
N ASP A 119 -68.24 -1.19 -43.91
CA ASP A 119 -68.63 -0.14 -42.96
C ASP A 119 -68.93 1.18 -43.67
N THR A 120 -69.95 1.90 -43.19
CA THR A 120 -70.32 3.22 -43.68
C THR A 120 -70.61 4.18 -42.54
N ARG A 121 -70.27 5.46 -42.74
CA ARG A 121 -70.54 6.54 -41.78
C ARG A 121 -71.76 7.39 -42.15
N GLU A 122 -72.03 7.52 -43.46
CA GLU A 122 -73.07 8.40 -43.99
C GLU A 122 -73.87 7.74 -45.13
N GLY A 123 -73.95 6.42 -45.11
CA GLY A 123 -74.67 5.67 -46.14
C GLY A 123 -76.14 6.06 -46.18
N ARG A 124 -76.77 6.02 -47.36
CA ARG A 124 -78.18 6.39 -47.52
C ARG A 124 -78.90 5.43 -48.43
N LEU A 125 -80.17 5.22 -48.10
CA LEU A 125 -81.11 4.52 -48.95
C LEU A 125 -82.01 5.54 -49.65
N ARG A 126 -82.37 5.25 -50.90
CA ARG A 126 -83.33 6.05 -51.66
C ARG A 126 -84.37 5.14 -52.29
N VAL A 127 -85.63 5.48 -52.12
CA VAL A 127 -86.72 4.83 -52.81
C VAL A 127 -87.12 5.69 -53.99
N GLU A 128 -87.17 5.10 -55.18
CA GLU A 128 -87.66 5.74 -56.40
C GLU A 128 -88.89 5.01 -56.91
N VAL A 129 -89.92 5.78 -57.24
CA VAL A 129 -91.18 5.32 -57.83
C VAL A 129 -91.22 5.78 -59.29
N THR A 130 -91.41 4.84 -60.22
CA THR A 130 -91.39 5.12 -61.67
C THR A 130 -92.78 4.92 -62.28
N GLY A 131 -93.20 5.90 -63.09
CA GLY A 131 -94.44 5.86 -63.88
C GLY A 131 -94.35 4.95 -65.11
N THR A 132 -95.47 4.80 -65.84
CA THR A 132 -95.55 3.93 -67.03
C THR A 132 -94.73 4.43 -68.23
N ASP A 133 -94.36 5.71 -68.23
CA ASP A 133 -93.51 6.38 -69.22
C ASP A 133 -92.00 6.26 -68.91
N GLY A 134 -91.63 5.63 -67.78
CA GLY A 134 -90.25 5.48 -67.34
C GLY A 134 -89.69 6.67 -66.54
N ALA A 135 -90.47 7.73 -66.32
CA ALA A 135 -90.05 8.87 -65.50
C ALA A 135 -90.21 8.59 -64.00
N VAL A 136 -89.28 9.09 -63.17
CA VAL A 136 -89.39 9.01 -61.70
C VAL A 136 -90.45 10.01 -61.24
N THR A 137 -91.57 9.50 -60.72
CA THR A 137 -92.74 10.29 -60.32
C THR A 137 -92.71 10.70 -58.85
N ALA A 138 -91.96 9.97 -58.01
CA ALA A 138 -91.70 10.31 -56.61
C ALA A 138 -90.38 9.66 -56.14
N ALA A 139 -89.63 10.34 -55.28
CA ALA A 139 -88.44 9.77 -54.65
C ALA A 139 -88.25 10.31 -53.22
N ALA A 140 -87.68 9.49 -52.34
CA ALA A 140 -87.37 9.87 -50.97
C ALA A 140 -86.08 9.20 -50.49
N GLU A 141 -85.27 9.93 -49.73
CA GLU A 141 -84.03 9.43 -49.13
C GLU A 141 -84.22 9.17 -47.63
N SER A 142 -83.51 8.18 -47.11
CA SER A 142 -83.38 7.98 -45.67
C SER A 142 -82.45 9.03 -45.04
N GLY A 143 -82.50 9.12 -43.72
CA GLY A 143 -81.40 9.70 -42.94
C GLY A 143 -80.08 8.90 -43.14
N PRO A 144 -78.95 9.43 -42.65
CA PRO A 144 -77.69 8.69 -42.68
C PRO A 144 -77.83 7.38 -41.89
N LEU A 145 -77.34 6.31 -42.49
CA LEU A 145 -77.31 4.96 -41.95
C LEU A 145 -75.85 4.54 -41.75
N ILE A 146 -75.48 4.30 -40.50
CA ILE A 146 -74.16 3.76 -40.15
C ILE A 146 -74.23 2.24 -40.26
N VAL A 147 -73.47 1.67 -41.19
CA VAL A 147 -73.26 0.21 -41.25
C VAL A 147 -71.95 -0.05 -40.55
N ASP A 148 -71.97 -0.89 -39.52
CA ASP A 148 -70.80 -1.10 -38.66
C ASP A 148 -70.58 -2.59 -38.39
N GLY A 149 -69.45 -3.11 -38.86
CA GLY A 149 -68.96 -4.46 -38.64
C GLY A 149 -67.68 -4.51 -37.81
N THR A 150 -67.15 -3.36 -37.37
CA THR A 150 -65.86 -3.30 -36.68
C THR A 150 -66.06 -3.33 -35.16
N PRO A 151 -65.49 -4.31 -34.44
CA PRO A 151 -65.53 -4.31 -32.98
C PRO A 151 -64.84 -3.09 -32.35
N PRO A 152 -65.32 -2.62 -31.19
CA PRO A 152 -64.71 -1.49 -30.50
C PRO A 152 -63.28 -1.79 -30.02
N GLU A 153 -62.40 -0.79 -30.09
CA GLU A 153 -61.05 -0.88 -29.54
C GLU A 153 -61.07 -0.61 -28.03
N ILE A 154 -60.20 -1.28 -27.27
CA ILE A 154 -60.14 -1.12 -25.81
C ILE A 154 -58.71 -1.16 -25.28
N GLN A 155 -58.42 -0.30 -24.30
CA GLN A 155 -57.13 -0.21 -23.61
C GLN A 155 -57.32 -0.14 -22.09
N ILE A 156 -56.35 -0.65 -21.33
CA ILE A 156 -56.32 -0.60 -19.86
C ILE A 156 -55.09 0.16 -19.40
N GLU A 157 -55.26 1.06 -18.45
CA GLU A 157 -54.18 1.80 -17.79
C GLU A 157 -54.28 1.73 -16.26
N THR A 158 -53.15 1.93 -15.57
CA THR A 158 -53.12 2.09 -14.11
C THR A 158 -53.47 3.52 -13.73
N VAL A 159 -54.34 3.69 -12.74
CA VAL A 159 -54.70 5.01 -12.19
C VAL A 159 -54.00 5.19 -10.83
N PRO A 160 -53.44 6.39 -10.53
CA PRO A 160 -52.91 6.69 -9.21
C PRO A 160 -53.98 6.46 -8.12
N SER A 161 -53.67 5.63 -7.13
CA SER A 161 -54.52 5.42 -5.96
C SER A 161 -54.01 6.30 -4.81
N PRO A 162 -54.87 7.11 -4.16
CA PRO A 162 -54.49 7.84 -2.94
C PRO A 162 -54.31 6.90 -1.74
N ASP A 163 -54.83 5.67 -1.80
CA ASP A 163 -54.57 4.62 -0.82
C ASP A 163 -53.49 3.66 -1.37
N PRO A 164 -52.27 3.65 -0.78
CA PRO A 164 -51.17 2.77 -1.23
C PRO A 164 -51.48 1.27 -1.09
N ARG A 165 -52.46 0.92 -0.24
CA ARG A 165 -52.90 -0.47 -0.03
C ARG A 165 -53.80 -0.98 -1.16
N ARG A 166 -54.22 -0.11 -2.09
CA ARG A 166 -55.10 -0.44 -3.20
C ARG A 166 -54.44 -0.14 -4.54
N CYS A 167 -54.74 -0.96 -5.53
CA CYS A 167 -54.45 -0.67 -6.93
C CYS A 167 -55.74 -0.26 -7.64
N ALA A 168 -55.62 0.72 -8.55
CA ALA A 168 -56.72 1.18 -9.39
C ALA A 168 -56.34 1.05 -10.86
N VAL A 169 -57.29 0.60 -11.67
CA VAL A 169 -57.15 0.46 -13.13
C VAL A 169 -58.37 1.06 -13.81
N ARG A 170 -58.17 1.56 -15.02
CA ARG A 170 -59.20 2.13 -15.88
C ARG A 170 -59.15 1.48 -17.24
N ALA A 171 -60.28 0.98 -17.73
CA ALA A 171 -60.43 0.53 -19.10
C ALA A 171 -61.23 1.55 -19.90
N VAL A 172 -60.70 1.96 -21.05
CA VAL A 172 -61.34 2.94 -21.96
C VAL A 172 -61.47 2.32 -23.33
N SER A 173 -62.66 2.42 -23.90
CA SER A 173 -62.99 1.93 -25.22
C SER A 173 -63.34 3.05 -26.18
N ARG A 174 -63.02 2.85 -27.46
CA ARG A 174 -63.31 3.77 -28.55
C ARG A 174 -63.92 3.01 -29.70
N ASP A 175 -64.98 3.58 -30.25
CA ASP A 175 -65.61 3.08 -31.46
C ASP A 175 -65.91 4.26 -32.38
N ALA A 176 -65.52 4.12 -33.64
CA ALA A 176 -65.84 5.09 -34.68
C ALA A 176 -67.21 4.80 -35.34
N GLY A 177 -67.78 3.64 -35.01
CA GLY A 177 -69.03 3.00 -35.42
C GLY A 177 -70.32 3.48 -34.76
N ALA A 178 -71.11 2.48 -34.36
CA ALA A 178 -72.41 2.66 -33.72
C ALA A 178 -72.31 3.29 -32.32
N GLY A 179 -71.10 3.43 -31.78
CA GLY A 179 -70.80 3.89 -30.43
C GLY A 179 -70.83 2.74 -29.43
N ILE A 180 -70.17 2.94 -28.29
CA ILE A 180 -70.06 1.93 -27.23
C ILE A 180 -71.40 1.73 -26.51
N GLU A 181 -71.76 0.46 -26.29
CA GLU A 181 -72.87 0.04 -25.43
C GLU A 181 -72.36 -0.23 -24.01
N TRP A 182 -71.25 -0.96 -23.88
CA TRP A 182 -70.66 -1.24 -22.58
C TRP A 182 -69.19 -1.64 -22.63
N VAL A 183 -68.53 -1.48 -21.48
CA VAL A 183 -67.15 -1.93 -21.20
C VAL A 183 -67.14 -2.78 -19.93
N SER A 184 -66.39 -3.88 -19.92
CA SER A 184 -66.21 -4.78 -18.77
C SER A 184 -64.75 -5.15 -18.54
N LEU A 185 -64.38 -5.26 -17.27
CA LEU A 185 -63.07 -5.66 -16.77
C LEU A 185 -63.14 -7.06 -16.14
N PHE A 186 -62.10 -7.86 -16.41
CA PHE A 186 -61.87 -9.18 -15.84
C PHE A 186 -60.56 -9.19 -15.06
N VAL A 187 -60.52 -10.00 -14.00
CA VAL A 187 -59.38 -10.14 -13.10
C VAL A 187 -58.89 -11.58 -13.11
N SER A 188 -57.57 -11.76 -13.17
CA SER A 188 -56.89 -13.05 -13.03
C SER A 188 -55.83 -12.99 -11.93
N ARG A 189 -55.72 -14.05 -11.13
CA ARG A 189 -54.70 -14.22 -10.07
C ARG A 189 -53.66 -15.30 -10.39
N ASP A 190 -53.75 -15.89 -11.57
CA ASP A 190 -52.96 -17.03 -12.03
C ASP A 190 -52.35 -16.80 -13.42
N GLY A 191 -52.17 -15.54 -13.80
CA GLY A 191 -51.52 -15.16 -15.06
C GLY A 191 -52.36 -15.44 -16.31
N GLY A 192 -53.69 -15.49 -16.17
CA GLY A 192 -54.63 -15.66 -17.28
C GLY A 192 -55.14 -17.09 -17.48
N GLN A 193 -54.87 -18.02 -16.56
CA GLN A 193 -55.44 -19.36 -16.61
C GLN A 193 -56.93 -19.35 -16.25
N SER A 194 -57.31 -18.55 -15.26
CA SER A 194 -58.71 -18.29 -14.90
C SER A 194 -58.99 -16.79 -14.84
N TRP A 195 -60.23 -16.44 -15.22
CA TRP A 195 -60.73 -15.06 -15.28
C TRP A 195 -62.03 -14.94 -14.52
N THR A 196 -62.10 -13.96 -13.61
CA THR A 196 -63.32 -13.60 -12.86
C THR A 196 -63.82 -12.23 -13.31
N SER A 197 -65.13 -12.03 -13.35
CA SER A 197 -65.73 -10.72 -13.64
C SER A 197 -65.37 -9.71 -12.55
N GLY A 198 -64.84 -8.56 -12.94
CA GLY A 198 -64.50 -7.43 -12.06
C GLY A 198 -65.58 -6.36 -12.07
N ALA A 199 -65.38 -5.32 -12.89
CA ALA A 199 -66.29 -4.18 -13.02
C ALA A 199 -66.89 -4.09 -14.43
N MET A 200 -68.06 -3.47 -14.57
CA MET A 200 -68.71 -3.24 -15.87
C MET A 200 -69.46 -1.91 -15.85
N ALA A 201 -69.44 -1.17 -16.96
CA ALA A 201 -70.15 0.09 -17.14
C ALA A 201 -70.85 0.13 -18.51
N MET A 202 -72.04 0.74 -18.54
CA MET A 202 -72.78 1.07 -19.77
C MET A 202 -72.28 2.40 -20.36
N ASP A 203 -70.96 2.54 -20.49
CA ASP A 203 -70.28 3.77 -20.89
C ASP A 203 -68.98 3.44 -21.63
N VAL A 204 -68.30 4.44 -22.17
CA VAL A 204 -67.02 4.31 -22.89
C VAL A 204 -65.86 3.92 -21.99
N ALA A 205 -66.00 3.99 -20.66
CA ALA A 205 -64.94 3.63 -19.72
C ALA A 205 -65.48 3.00 -18.41
N VAL A 206 -64.64 2.22 -17.75
CA VAL A 206 -64.91 1.66 -16.42
C VAL A 206 -63.65 1.69 -15.55
N ASP A 207 -63.82 2.14 -14.31
CA ASP A 207 -62.77 2.19 -13.31
C ASP A 207 -62.97 1.07 -12.28
N MET A 208 -61.88 0.47 -11.81
CA MET A 208 -61.90 -0.55 -10.78
C MET A 208 -60.77 -0.33 -9.78
N SER A 209 -61.09 -0.41 -8.50
CA SER A 209 -60.11 -0.33 -7.42
C SER A 209 -60.23 -1.54 -6.49
N MET A 210 -59.11 -2.14 -6.12
CA MET A 210 -59.06 -3.35 -5.29
C MET A 210 -57.82 -3.38 -4.39
N PRO A 211 -57.82 -4.13 -3.27
CA PRO A 211 -56.63 -4.29 -2.43
C PRO A 211 -55.45 -4.87 -3.21
N ARG A 212 -54.23 -4.40 -2.92
CA ARG A 212 -52.99 -5.04 -3.39
C ARG A 212 -52.82 -6.39 -2.72
N GLU A 213 -52.44 -7.39 -3.49
CA GLU A 213 -52.17 -8.76 -3.02
C GLU A 213 -50.67 -9.07 -3.06
N ASP A 214 -50.22 -10.08 -2.32
CA ASP A 214 -48.82 -10.55 -2.33
C ASP A 214 -48.49 -11.39 -3.58
N ARG A 215 -49.39 -11.40 -4.57
CA ARG A 215 -49.26 -12.08 -5.86
C ARG A 215 -49.59 -11.10 -7.00
N PRO A 216 -49.07 -11.32 -8.22
CA PRO A 216 -49.43 -10.52 -9.38
C PRO A 216 -50.94 -10.60 -9.69
N ILE A 217 -51.53 -9.47 -10.04
CA ILE A 217 -52.93 -9.37 -10.46
C ILE A 217 -52.97 -8.96 -11.93
N GLY A 218 -53.59 -9.79 -12.77
CA GLY A 218 -53.77 -9.55 -14.19
C GLY A 218 -55.16 -9.00 -14.51
N PHE A 219 -55.23 -8.09 -15.49
CA PHE A 219 -56.45 -7.44 -15.95
C PHE A 219 -56.64 -7.65 -17.46
N PHE A 220 -57.88 -7.82 -17.88
CA PHE A 220 -58.29 -7.90 -19.28
C PHE A 220 -59.63 -7.20 -19.44
N ALA A 221 -59.86 -6.51 -20.55
CA ALA A 221 -61.08 -5.75 -20.78
C ALA A 221 -61.75 -6.14 -22.10
N GLN A 222 -63.08 -6.08 -22.10
CA GLN A 222 -63.94 -6.31 -23.26
C GLN A 222 -64.91 -5.16 -23.43
N ALA A 223 -65.23 -4.81 -24.67
CA ALA A 223 -66.25 -3.82 -25.02
C ALA A 223 -67.21 -4.36 -26.09
N GLN A 224 -68.41 -3.80 -26.10
CA GLN A 224 -69.43 -4.04 -27.11
C GLN A 224 -69.96 -2.70 -27.62
N ASP A 225 -70.19 -2.58 -28.93
CA ASP A 225 -70.89 -1.44 -29.53
C ASP A 225 -72.43 -1.63 -29.53
N ARG A 226 -73.17 -0.57 -29.88
CA ARG A 226 -74.65 -0.57 -29.87
C ARG A 226 -75.30 -1.48 -30.93
N VAL A 227 -74.55 -1.96 -31.92
CA VAL A 227 -75.06 -2.89 -32.94
C VAL A 227 -74.63 -4.34 -32.69
N GLY A 228 -73.92 -4.58 -31.58
CA GLY A 228 -73.56 -5.89 -31.07
C GLY A 228 -72.19 -6.42 -31.52
N ASN A 229 -71.31 -5.63 -32.12
CA ASN A 229 -69.92 -6.07 -32.35
C ASN A 229 -69.15 -6.00 -31.03
N ARG A 230 -68.36 -7.05 -30.74
CA ARG A 230 -67.66 -7.23 -29.47
C ARG A 230 -66.18 -7.43 -29.69
N SER A 231 -65.35 -6.75 -28.90
CA SER A 231 -63.94 -7.10 -28.81
C SER A 231 -63.77 -8.48 -28.15
N ALA A 232 -62.58 -9.06 -28.30
CA ALA A 232 -62.33 -10.42 -27.82
C ALA A 232 -62.55 -10.53 -26.30
N ALA A 233 -63.27 -11.57 -25.87
CA ALA A 233 -63.35 -11.94 -24.46
C ALA A 233 -62.10 -12.75 -24.05
N PRO A 234 -61.62 -12.62 -22.81
CA PRO A 234 -60.56 -13.48 -22.31
C PRO A 234 -61.04 -14.93 -22.23
N ARG A 235 -60.16 -15.88 -22.57
CA ARG A 235 -60.37 -17.33 -22.41
C ARG A 235 -59.27 -17.87 -21.51
N THR A 236 -59.40 -19.12 -21.05
CA THR A 236 -58.33 -19.83 -20.34
C THR A 236 -57.04 -19.79 -21.17
N GLY A 237 -55.97 -19.29 -20.57
CA GLY A 237 -54.65 -19.14 -21.20
C GLY A 237 -54.47 -17.82 -21.96
N THR A 238 -55.47 -16.95 -22.04
CA THR A 238 -55.28 -15.60 -22.59
C THR A 238 -54.41 -14.78 -21.63
N PRO A 239 -53.28 -14.20 -22.07
CA PRO A 239 -52.42 -13.41 -21.19
C PRO A 239 -53.11 -12.10 -20.80
N PRO A 240 -52.83 -11.57 -19.59
CA PRO A 240 -53.34 -10.27 -19.17
C PRO A 240 -52.88 -9.13 -20.09
N GLN A 241 -53.80 -8.17 -20.35
CA GLN A 241 -53.48 -6.92 -21.06
C GLN A 241 -52.66 -5.97 -20.18
N LEU A 242 -52.89 -6.00 -18.87
CA LEU A 242 -52.15 -5.25 -17.86
C LEU A 242 -51.94 -6.15 -16.63
N ALA A 243 -50.74 -6.13 -16.04
CA ALA A 243 -50.47 -6.86 -14.79
C ALA A 243 -49.82 -5.93 -13.76
N ILE A 244 -50.33 -5.96 -12.53
CA ILE A 244 -49.75 -5.25 -11.39
C ILE A 244 -49.00 -6.28 -10.53
N GLY A 245 -47.74 -5.99 -10.22
CA GLY A 245 -46.86 -6.88 -9.44
C GLY A 245 -47.31 -7.06 -7.97
N PRO A 246 -46.69 -8.00 -7.24
CA PRO A 246 -47.00 -8.25 -5.84
C PRO A 246 -46.62 -7.06 -4.94
N ARG A 247 -47.21 -6.99 -3.74
CA ARG A 247 -46.86 -6.00 -2.72
C ARG A 247 -45.36 -6.08 -2.36
N PRO A 248 -44.62 -4.95 -2.25
CA PRO A 248 -43.23 -4.97 -1.80
C PRO A 248 -43.11 -5.43 -0.34
N ALA A 249 -42.15 -6.29 -0.02
CA ALA A 249 -41.89 -6.74 1.35
C ALA A 249 -41.31 -5.60 2.22
N LEU A 250 -41.81 -5.46 3.46
CA LEU A 250 -41.27 -4.48 4.41
C LEU A 250 -39.92 -4.97 4.96
N GLY A 251 -38.88 -4.16 4.86
CA GLY A 251 -37.55 -4.43 5.41
C GLY A 251 -37.05 -3.27 6.27
N ILE A 252 -36.48 -3.57 7.44
CA ILE A 252 -35.90 -2.56 8.33
C ILE A 252 -34.43 -2.91 8.56
N ALA A 253 -33.56 -1.95 8.31
CA ALA A 253 -32.12 -2.10 8.54
C ALA A 253 -31.61 -1.01 9.47
N LEU A 254 -31.15 -1.41 10.66
CA LEU A 254 -30.51 -0.57 11.66
C LEU A 254 -29.04 -0.34 11.25
N SER A 255 -28.63 0.92 11.22
CA SER A 255 -27.27 1.34 10.88
C SER A 255 -26.30 1.00 12.02
N GLU A 256 -25.10 0.54 11.67
CA GLU A 256 -24.00 0.33 12.62
C GLU A 256 -23.61 1.66 13.32
N LEU A 257 -23.16 1.56 14.57
CA LEU A 257 -22.57 2.68 15.30
C LEU A 257 -21.19 3.01 14.73
N ALA A 258 -20.79 4.29 14.87
CA ALA A 258 -19.48 4.75 14.42
C ALA A 258 -18.31 4.11 15.20
N HIS A 259 -18.56 3.69 16.45
CA HIS A 259 -17.55 3.14 17.35
C HIS A 259 -18.03 1.84 17.98
N GLN A 260 -17.12 0.85 18.09
CA GLN A 260 -17.42 -0.43 18.73
C GLN A 260 -17.55 -0.32 20.26
N VAL A 261 -16.93 0.69 20.86
CA VAL A 261 -17.02 1.00 22.29
C VAL A 261 -17.67 2.36 22.46
N VAL A 262 -18.67 2.42 23.32
CA VAL A 262 -19.48 3.63 23.56
C VAL A 262 -19.34 4.05 25.01
N LYS A 263 -19.31 5.36 25.27
CA LYS A 263 -19.26 5.90 26.63
C LYS A 263 -20.55 5.62 27.39
N GLY A 264 -20.43 5.08 28.59
CA GLY A 264 -21.57 4.85 29.48
C GLY A 264 -22.26 6.15 29.90
N GLY A 265 -23.59 6.13 29.95
CA GLY A 265 -24.41 7.28 30.33
C GLY A 265 -24.57 8.37 29.26
N GLU A 266 -23.97 8.21 28.07
CA GLU A 266 -24.19 9.13 26.95
C GLU A 266 -25.46 8.82 26.16
N ARG A 267 -25.85 9.76 25.29
CA ARG A 267 -26.98 9.62 24.36
C ARG A 267 -26.46 9.44 22.94
N VAL A 268 -26.70 8.29 22.34
CA VAL A 268 -26.27 7.97 20.97
C VAL A 268 -27.46 8.01 20.02
N LEU A 269 -27.30 8.68 18.88
CA LEU A 269 -28.31 8.69 17.82
C LEU A 269 -28.24 7.39 17.01
N LEU A 270 -29.29 6.57 17.10
CA LEU A 270 -29.51 5.42 16.24
C LEU A 270 -30.29 5.86 14.99
N THR A 271 -29.92 5.32 13.83
CA THR A 271 -30.62 5.57 12.56
C THR A 271 -30.93 4.26 11.86
N TRP A 272 -32.02 4.20 11.11
CA TRP A 272 -32.38 3.02 10.33
C TRP A 272 -33.05 3.40 9.02
N SER A 273 -32.98 2.47 8.07
CA SER A 273 -33.71 2.56 6.81
C SER A 273 -34.92 1.62 6.83
N VAL A 274 -35.98 2.06 6.15
CA VAL A 274 -37.22 1.29 5.99
C VAL A 274 -37.49 1.18 4.49
N ALA A 275 -37.60 -0.05 3.99
CA ALA A 275 -38.03 -0.37 2.64
C ALA A 275 -39.47 -0.88 2.66
N GLY A 276 -40.31 -0.44 1.73
CA GLY A 276 -41.72 -0.82 1.65
C GLY A 276 -42.67 0.16 2.37
N GLU A 277 -43.97 -0.05 2.18
CA GLU A 277 -45.04 0.73 2.81
C GLU A 277 -45.45 0.09 4.15
N TYR A 278 -45.64 0.90 5.19
CA TYR A 278 -46.06 0.47 6.53
C TYR A 278 -47.33 1.20 6.98
N ALA A 279 -48.03 0.63 7.97
CA ALA A 279 -49.22 1.25 8.54
C ALA A 279 -48.84 2.28 9.63
N ASP A 280 -49.59 3.37 9.72
CA ASP A 280 -49.31 4.50 10.64
C ASP A 280 -49.40 4.14 12.14
N ASP A 281 -49.96 2.98 12.47
CA ASP A 281 -50.20 2.46 13.82
C ASP A 281 -49.18 1.39 14.28
N CYS A 282 -48.10 1.19 13.54
CA CYS A 282 -47.01 0.31 13.97
C CYS A 282 -46.23 0.90 15.17
N THR A 283 -45.84 0.04 16.11
CA THR A 283 -44.97 0.43 17.24
C THR A 283 -43.59 -0.18 17.09
N ALA A 284 -42.55 0.47 17.61
CA ALA A 284 -41.22 -0.11 17.66
C ALA A 284 -40.60 -0.03 19.06
N ALA A 285 -39.69 -0.95 19.32
CA ALA A 285 -38.91 -1.01 20.53
C ALA A 285 -37.43 -1.22 20.18
N LEU A 286 -36.56 -0.51 20.89
CA LEU A 286 -35.13 -0.83 20.91
C LEU A 286 -34.93 -2.00 21.87
N GLU A 287 -34.30 -3.06 21.37
CA GLU A 287 -33.93 -4.22 22.18
C GLU A 287 -32.42 -4.39 22.24
N MET A 288 -31.95 -4.86 23.38
CA MET A 288 -30.55 -5.11 23.67
C MET A 288 -30.34 -6.55 24.12
N GLN A 289 -29.24 -7.16 23.74
CA GLN A 289 -28.83 -8.49 24.18
C GLN A 289 -27.39 -8.42 24.68
N THR A 290 -27.14 -8.70 25.95
CA THR A 290 -25.80 -8.57 26.59
C THR A 290 -25.03 -9.90 26.67
N GLU A 291 -25.71 -11.03 26.41
CA GLU A 291 -25.10 -12.36 26.38
C GLU A 291 -25.29 -13.02 25.01
N PRO A 292 -24.25 -13.64 24.42
CA PRO A 292 -24.38 -14.36 23.15
C PRO A 292 -25.46 -15.46 23.24
N GLY A 293 -26.55 -15.31 22.49
CA GLY A 293 -27.67 -16.26 22.50
C GLY A 293 -28.64 -16.10 23.68
N GLY A 294 -28.45 -15.09 24.54
CA GLY A 294 -29.37 -14.75 25.63
C GLY A 294 -30.68 -14.10 25.14
N PRO A 295 -31.63 -13.79 26.05
CA PRO A 295 -32.86 -13.10 25.68
C PRO A 295 -32.58 -11.67 25.20
N TRP A 296 -33.45 -11.17 24.32
CA TRP A 296 -33.49 -9.75 23.96
C TRP A 296 -34.32 -9.01 25.00
N GLU A 297 -33.73 -8.00 25.61
CA GLU A 297 -34.38 -7.16 26.61
C GLU A 297 -34.81 -5.82 26.00
N ARG A 298 -36.02 -5.39 26.32
CA ARG A 298 -36.56 -4.12 25.82
C ARG A 298 -35.96 -2.95 26.60
N VAL A 299 -35.31 -2.04 25.88
CA VAL A 299 -34.64 -0.86 26.45
C VAL A 299 -35.54 0.37 26.39
N ASP A 300 -36.13 0.65 25.23
CA ASP A 300 -36.94 1.85 25.03
C ASP A 300 -38.03 1.65 23.97
N ALA A 301 -39.08 2.48 23.98
CA ALA A 301 -40.09 2.55 22.94
C ALA A 301 -39.73 3.65 21.93
N VAL A 302 -39.78 3.32 20.63
CA VAL A 302 -39.39 4.24 19.55
C VAL A 302 -40.47 4.29 18.46
N ALA A 303 -40.64 5.46 17.83
CA ALA A 303 -41.58 5.63 16.73
C ALA A 303 -40.91 5.24 15.39
N VAL A 304 -41.49 4.28 14.65
CA VAL A 304 -40.94 3.79 13.37
C VAL A 304 -40.77 4.92 12.35
N ALA A 305 -41.71 5.87 12.32
CA ALA A 305 -41.76 6.97 11.37
C ALA A 305 -40.55 7.93 11.46
N LEU A 306 -39.91 8.02 12.63
CA LEU A 306 -38.79 8.95 12.83
C LEU A 306 -37.54 8.54 12.04
N LYS A 307 -37.38 7.26 11.68
CA LYS A 307 -36.15 6.68 11.08
C LYS A 307 -34.88 6.86 11.93
N HIS A 308 -35.02 7.41 13.14
CA HIS A 308 -33.97 7.62 14.11
C HIS A 308 -34.54 7.67 15.52
N ALA A 309 -33.71 7.36 16.52
CA ALA A 309 -34.03 7.50 17.94
C ALA A 309 -32.74 7.70 18.75
N TYR A 310 -32.85 8.31 19.93
CA TYR A 310 -31.73 8.39 20.86
C TYR A 310 -31.75 7.18 21.79
N TRP A 311 -30.65 6.47 21.85
CA TRP A 311 -30.39 5.45 22.85
C TRP A 311 -29.64 6.06 24.03
N ASN A 312 -30.20 5.92 25.23
CA ASN A 312 -29.50 6.25 26.47
C ASN A 312 -28.62 5.05 26.85
N VAL A 313 -27.31 5.19 26.66
CA VAL A 313 -26.34 4.13 26.90
C VAL A 313 -26.30 3.80 28.40
N PRO A 314 -26.27 2.52 28.80
CA PRO A 314 -26.16 2.13 30.20
C PRO A 314 -25.06 2.88 30.94
N ALA A 315 -25.31 3.31 32.17
CA ALA A 315 -24.31 3.98 33.02
C ALA A 315 -23.32 3.01 33.68
N ALA A 316 -23.42 1.71 33.38
CA ALA A 316 -22.55 0.67 33.88
C ALA A 316 -21.72 0.07 32.73
N THR A 317 -20.54 -0.43 33.04
CA THR A 317 -19.66 -1.09 32.06
C THR A 317 -20.29 -2.39 31.58
N VAL A 318 -20.40 -2.58 30.26
CA VAL A 318 -20.95 -3.78 29.63
C VAL A 318 -19.92 -4.31 28.63
N ALA A 319 -19.47 -5.55 28.81
CA ALA A 319 -18.39 -6.12 28.01
C ALA A 319 -18.77 -6.40 26.56
N SER A 320 -20.03 -6.76 26.31
CA SER A 320 -20.56 -7.05 24.98
C SER A 320 -22.08 -6.84 24.98
N LEU A 321 -22.61 -6.24 23.93
CA LEU A 321 -24.04 -6.14 23.67
C LEU A 321 -24.34 -6.06 22.18
N ASN A 322 -25.50 -6.56 21.78
CA ASN A 322 -26.09 -6.36 20.46
C ASN A 322 -27.32 -5.48 20.58
N LEU A 323 -27.61 -4.70 19.53
CA LEU A 323 -28.82 -3.90 19.43
C LEU A 323 -29.65 -4.32 18.22
N ARG A 324 -30.98 -4.23 18.35
CA ARG A 324 -31.90 -4.34 17.21
C ARG A 324 -33.15 -3.51 17.44
N ILE A 325 -33.89 -3.27 16.37
CA ILE A 325 -35.23 -2.69 16.44
C ILE A 325 -36.24 -3.81 16.22
N LEU A 326 -37.19 -3.94 17.14
CA LEU A 326 -38.35 -4.82 16.99
C LEU A 326 -39.59 -3.99 16.66
N VAL A 327 -40.16 -4.20 15.48
CA VAL A 327 -41.41 -3.56 15.06
C VAL A 327 -42.58 -4.50 15.28
N SER A 328 -43.63 -3.99 15.91
CA SER A 328 -44.88 -4.71 16.19
C SER A 328 -46.01 -4.11 15.38
N PHE A 329 -46.68 -4.95 14.60
CA PHE A 329 -47.80 -4.57 13.74
C PHE A 329 -49.15 -4.77 14.44
N PRO A 330 -50.18 -4.02 14.01
CA PRO A 330 -51.56 -4.31 14.38
C PRO A 330 -51.91 -5.76 13.98
N GLY A 331 -52.42 -6.54 14.93
CA GLY A 331 -52.68 -7.98 14.74
C GLY A 331 -51.62 -8.91 15.31
N GLY A 332 -50.55 -8.38 15.91
CA GLY A 332 -49.62 -9.15 16.77
C GLY A 332 -48.41 -9.78 16.08
N THR A 333 -48.25 -9.59 14.77
CA THR A 333 -47.02 -9.98 14.06
C THR A 333 -45.89 -9.01 14.40
N THR A 334 -44.65 -9.52 14.44
CA THR A 334 -43.45 -8.71 14.68
C THR A 334 -42.41 -8.90 13.59
N LEU A 335 -41.59 -7.88 13.36
CA LEU A 335 -40.45 -7.90 12.44
C LEU A 335 -39.24 -7.28 13.15
N ALA A 336 -38.15 -8.03 13.24
CA ALA A 336 -36.89 -7.53 13.76
C ALA A 336 -36.03 -6.97 12.61
N SER A 337 -35.28 -5.90 12.88
CA SER A 337 -34.18 -5.46 12.02
C SER A 337 -33.02 -6.46 12.02
N ASN A 338 -31.97 -6.19 11.23
CA ASN A 338 -30.65 -6.76 11.53
C ASN A 338 -30.25 -6.42 12.97
N ALA A 339 -29.57 -7.37 13.62
CA ALA A 339 -28.83 -7.10 14.85
C ALA A 339 -27.49 -6.45 14.47
N ILE A 340 -27.13 -5.38 15.17
CA ILE A 340 -25.82 -4.73 15.08
C ILE A 340 -25.01 -5.03 16.34
N GLY A 341 -23.69 -5.14 16.20
CA GLY A 341 -22.77 -5.50 17.29
C GLY A 341 -21.91 -6.74 16.99
N PRO A 342 -21.10 -7.20 17.97
CA PRO A 342 -21.11 -6.77 19.37
C PRO A 342 -20.45 -5.41 19.61
N TYR A 343 -21.06 -4.63 20.51
CA TYR A 343 -20.54 -3.37 21.05
C TYR A 343 -20.19 -3.53 22.54
N ALA A 344 -19.34 -2.67 23.06
CA ALA A 344 -19.08 -2.58 24.50
C ALA A 344 -19.43 -1.19 25.04
N VAL A 345 -19.74 -1.12 26.34
CA VAL A 345 -19.98 0.13 27.07
C VAL A 345 -18.88 0.33 28.09
N ALA A 346 -18.17 1.45 27.99
CA ALA A 346 -17.15 1.86 28.95
C ALA A 346 -17.69 2.98 29.84
N ALA A 347 -17.94 2.68 31.12
CA ALA A 347 -18.47 3.66 32.08
C ALA A 347 -17.48 4.01 33.22
N GLU A 348 -16.46 3.17 33.41
CA GLU A 348 -15.47 3.34 34.48
C GLU A 348 -14.13 3.82 33.91
N PRO A 349 -13.42 4.72 34.61
CA PRO A 349 -12.10 5.15 34.18
C PRO A 349 -11.08 4.02 34.31
N PRO A 350 -10.05 4.00 33.43
CA PRO A 350 -8.99 3.01 33.52
C PRO A 350 -8.19 3.19 34.82
N THR A 351 -7.84 2.09 35.48
CA THR A 351 -7.01 2.09 36.69
C THR A 351 -5.56 1.74 36.34
N LEU A 352 -4.63 2.54 36.88
CA LEU A 352 -3.20 2.43 36.60
C LEU A 352 -2.42 2.46 37.91
N VAL A 353 -1.66 1.40 38.18
CA VAL A 353 -0.77 1.30 39.34
C VAL A 353 0.67 1.23 38.85
N ILE A 354 1.47 2.24 39.19
CA ILE A 354 2.92 2.24 38.90
C ILE A 354 3.68 1.52 40.01
N GLY A 355 4.88 1.00 39.69
CA GLY A 355 5.72 0.30 40.66
C GLY A 355 6.06 1.17 41.87
N GLY A 356 5.81 0.67 43.07
CA GLY A 356 6.19 1.37 44.31
C GLY A 356 7.70 1.46 44.46
N GLY A 357 8.20 2.57 44.99
CA GLY A 357 9.63 2.78 45.28
C GLY A 357 10.21 4.08 44.75
N ARG A 358 11.55 4.17 44.74
CA ARG A 358 12.30 5.32 44.27
C ARG A 358 12.95 5.02 42.92
N PHE A 359 12.64 5.84 41.93
CA PHE A 359 13.21 5.82 40.60
C PHE A 359 14.23 6.93 40.43
N PHE A 360 15.15 6.76 39.49
CA PHE A 360 16.14 7.77 39.13
C PHE A 360 16.05 8.03 37.63
N ALA A 361 16.17 9.28 37.22
CA ALA A 361 16.14 9.65 35.82
C ALA A 361 16.97 10.91 35.53
N SER A 362 17.60 10.97 34.37
CA SER A 362 18.28 12.17 33.90
C SER A 362 17.38 13.08 33.05
N HIS A 363 17.01 12.62 31.86
CA HIS A 363 16.18 13.36 30.90
C HIS A 363 14.82 12.71 30.63
N VAL A 364 14.72 11.39 30.82
CA VAL A 364 13.50 10.62 30.63
C VAL A 364 13.35 9.68 31.80
N ALA A 365 12.26 9.81 32.53
CA ALA A 365 11.88 8.85 33.56
C ALA A 365 11.15 7.68 32.90
N ALA A 366 11.61 6.46 33.18
CA ALA A 366 10.97 5.22 32.75
C ALA A 366 10.47 4.48 33.99
N ILE A 367 9.16 4.47 34.16
CA ILE A 367 8.49 3.99 35.37
C ILE A 367 7.70 2.73 35.00
N PRO A 368 8.05 1.56 35.55
CA PRO A 368 7.32 0.33 35.29
C PRO A 368 5.91 0.42 35.86
N VAL A 369 4.95 -0.11 35.11
CA VAL A 369 3.56 -0.28 35.54
C VAL A 369 3.42 -1.65 36.19
N ALA A 370 2.93 -1.67 37.42
CA ALA A 370 2.67 -2.89 38.16
C ALA A 370 1.35 -3.54 37.71
N GLU A 371 0.28 -2.76 37.61
CA GLU A 371 -1.04 -3.22 37.20
C GLU A 371 -1.74 -2.16 36.34
N MET A 372 -2.48 -2.60 35.33
CA MET A 372 -3.28 -1.75 34.45
C MET A 372 -4.59 -2.47 34.12
N HIS A 373 -5.72 -1.79 34.35
CA HIS A 373 -7.04 -2.26 33.95
C HIS A 373 -7.73 -1.16 33.14
N SER A 374 -7.82 -1.33 31.82
CA SER A 374 -8.39 -0.32 30.93
C SER A 374 -9.91 -0.43 30.73
N GLY A 375 -10.55 -1.49 31.24
CA GLY A 375 -11.93 -1.81 30.85
C GLY A 375 -12.04 -2.15 29.35
N PRO A 376 -13.24 -2.07 28.74
CA PRO A 376 -13.45 -2.38 27.33
C PRO A 376 -12.99 -1.28 26.36
N ALA A 377 -12.78 -0.05 26.84
CA ALA A 377 -12.21 1.02 26.04
C ALA A 377 -10.67 0.97 26.07
N GLU A 378 -10.04 1.23 24.93
CA GLU A 378 -8.59 1.36 24.89
C GLU A 378 -8.14 2.63 25.60
N LEU A 379 -6.91 2.61 26.09
CA LEU A 379 -6.27 3.74 26.74
C LEU A 379 -6.02 4.89 25.74
N ALA A 380 -6.55 6.07 26.00
CA ALA A 380 -6.27 7.28 25.24
C ALA A 380 -4.92 7.90 25.64
N ARG A 381 -4.73 8.13 26.94
CA ARG A 381 -3.52 8.75 27.47
C ARG A 381 -3.27 8.42 28.93
N VAL A 382 -2.01 8.59 29.33
CA VAL A 382 -1.57 8.56 30.73
C VAL A 382 -1.09 9.94 31.10
N VAL A 383 -1.57 10.43 32.24
CA VAL A 383 -1.14 11.70 32.84
C VAL A 383 -0.36 11.38 34.11
N MET A 384 0.88 11.84 34.15
CA MET A 384 1.72 11.76 35.34
C MET A 384 1.65 13.09 36.08
N TYR A 385 1.08 13.07 37.28
CA TYR A 385 1.12 14.20 38.18
C TYR A 385 2.42 14.14 38.97
N VAL A 386 3.16 15.26 38.96
CA VAL A 386 4.45 15.39 39.64
C VAL A 386 4.43 16.59 40.57
N ARG A 387 5.10 16.47 41.71
CA ARG A 387 5.36 17.59 42.62
C ARG A 387 6.69 17.37 43.33
N PRO A 388 7.44 18.42 43.71
CA PRO A 388 8.59 18.22 44.58
C PRO A 388 8.16 17.52 45.88
N GLU A 389 8.97 16.57 46.34
CA GLU A 389 8.67 15.70 47.49
C GLU A 389 8.17 16.52 48.69
N GLY A 390 6.96 16.22 49.17
CA GLY A 390 6.34 16.88 50.32
C GLY A 390 5.69 18.25 50.07
N ARG A 391 5.68 18.77 48.83
CA ARG A 391 4.93 20.01 48.49
C ARG A 391 3.44 19.69 48.20
N PRO A 392 2.51 20.65 48.38
CA PRO A 392 1.07 20.37 48.24
C PRO A 392 0.58 20.32 46.79
N ALA A 393 1.20 21.05 45.86
CA ALA A 393 0.67 21.28 44.51
C ALA A 393 1.16 20.25 43.49
N TRP A 394 0.23 19.51 42.87
CA TRP A 394 0.48 18.58 41.77
C TRP A 394 0.49 19.30 40.41
N THR A 395 1.47 18.98 39.57
CA THR A 395 1.57 19.48 38.20
C THR A 395 1.37 18.32 37.22
N PRO A 396 0.38 18.36 36.31
CA PRO A 396 0.20 17.33 35.32
C PRO A 396 1.32 17.37 34.26
N ARG A 397 1.77 16.20 33.83
CA ARG A 397 2.71 16.01 32.74
C ARG A 397 2.17 14.92 31.82
N GLU A 398 2.25 15.17 30.52
CA GLU A 398 1.97 14.13 29.55
C GLU A 398 3.02 13.03 29.65
N ALA A 399 2.55 11.79 29.64
CA ALA A 399 3.40 10.62 29.66
C ALA A 399 2.96 9.62 28.60
N ARG A 400 3.93 8.88 28.08
CA ARG A 400 3.70 7.85 27.07
C ARG A 400 3.78 6.48 27.72
N TYR A 401 2.71 5.71 27.61
CA TYR A 401 2.67 4.31 28.02
C TYR A 401 2.99 3.40 26.84
N ALA A 402 3.99 2.52 26.99
CA ALA A 402 4.33 1.49 26.02
C ALA A 402 4.98 0.28 26.72
N ALA A 403 4.57 -0.93 26.33
CA ALA A 403 5.16 -2.18 26.81
C ALA A 403 5.30 -2.30 28.35
N GLY A 404 4.28 -1.86 29.10
CA GLY A 404 4.29 -1.91 30.57
C GLY A 404 5.13 -0.82 31.24
N VAL A 405 5.59 0.20 30.51
CA VAL A 405 6.39 1.30 31.04
C VAL A 405 5.75 2.64 30.70
N VAL A 406 5.60 3.51 31.70
CA VAL A 406 5.25 4.92 31.52
C VAL A 406 6.53 5.71 31.40
N THR A 407 6.65 6.48 30.32
CA THR A 407 7.78 7.36 30.05
C THR A 407 7.36 8.82 30.09
N MET A 408 8.10 9.65 30.81
CA MET A 408 7.87 11.10 30.83
C MET A 408 9.18 11.88 30.73
N SER A 409 9.13 13.05 30.10
CA SER A 409 10.27 13.97 30.05
C SER A 409 10.51 14.59 31.42
N THR A 410 11.76 14.58 31.87
CA THR A 410 12.19 15.30 33.08
C THR A 410 12.97 16.56 32.72
N ALA A 411 13.08 16.97 31.45
CA ALA A 411 13.95 18.04 30.99
C ALA A 411 13.70 19.39 31.70
N ASP A 412 12.43 19.73 31.96
CA ASP A 412 12.05 21.00 32.61
C ASP A 412 11.98 20.90 34.14
N LEU A 413 12.30 19.74 34.72
CA LEU A 413 12.32 19.54 36.17
C LEU A 413 13.71 19.88 36.73
N PRO A 414 13.81 20.73 37.76
CA PRO A 414 15.04 20.87 38.55
C PRO A 414 15.61 19.53 39.04
N GLU A 415 16.91 19.49 39.36
CA GLU A 415 17.55 18.32 39.98
C GLU A 415 17.17 18.24 41.47
N GLU A 416 16.03 17.62 41.74
CA GLU A 416 15.52 17.34 43.08
C GLU A 416 14.71 16.02 43.08
N THR A 417 14.06 15.71 44.20
CA THR A 417 13.20 14.52 44.33
C THR A 417 11.72 14.91 44.23
N TYR A 418 10.96 14.12 43.49
CA TYR A 418 9.56 14.35 43.13
C TYR A 418 8.67 13.19 43.56
N ASP A 419 7.51 13.51 44.12
CA ASP A 419 6.38 12.61 44.29
C ASP A 419 5.68 12.41 42.94
N LEU A 420 5.29 11.16 42.64
CA LEU A 420 4.59 10.79 41.43
C LEU A 420 3.20 10.23 41.74
N TYR A 421 2.22 10.65 40.95
CA TYR A 421 0.87 10.10 40.95
C TYR A 421 0.43 9.85 39.50
N ALA A 422 -0.05 8.64 39.22
CA ALA A 422 -0.38 8.22 37.86
C ALA A 422 -1.89 8.15 37.67
N ALA A 423 -2.38 8.75 36.58
CA ALA A 423 -3.78 8.69 36.18
C ALA A 423 -3.88 8.34 34.70
N ALA A 424 -5.00 7.74 34.30
CA ALA A 424 -5.24 7.28 32.95
C ALA A 424 -6.60 7.77 32.45
N GLU A 425 -6.71 7.90 31.13
CA GLU A 425 -7.95 8.24 30.43
C GLU A 425 -8.12 7.28 29.24
N ASP A 426 -9.33 6.79 29.02
CA ASP A 426 -9.68 5.93 27.89
C ASP A 426 -10.15 6.75 26.67
N LEU A 427 -10.28 6.10 25.50
CA LEU A 427 -10.73 6.75 24.26
C LEU A 427 -12.20 7.22 24.30
N CYS A 428 -12.98 6.78 25.29
CA CYS A 428 -14.33 7.27 25.55
C CYS A 428 -14.33 8.52 26.45
N GLY A 429 -13.16 8.97 26.90
CA GLY A 429 -12.99 10.12 27.78
C GLY A 429 -13.43 9.85 29.22
N ASN A 430 -13.38 8.61 29.68
CA ASN A 430 -13.44 8.29 31.10
C ASN A 430 -12.03 8.47 31.68
N ALA A 431 -11.87 9.45 32.56
CA ALA A 431 -10.58 9.81 33.14
C ALA A 431 -10.59 9.58 34.65
N ALA A 432 -9.52 8.98 35.17
CA ALA A 432 -9.29 8.94 36.61
C ALA A 432 -9.15 10.37 37.15
N PRO A 433 -9.72 10.68 38.34
CA PRO A 433 -9.67 12.04 38.88
C PRO A 433 -8.22 12.46 39.16
N ALA A 434 -7.96 13.76 39.01
CA ALA A 434 -6.68 14.34 39.41
C ALA A 434 -6.44 14.13 40.92
N PRO A 435 -5.19 13.93 41.36
CA PRO A 435 -4.89 13.78 42.78
C PRO A 435 -5.23 15.06 43.55
N HIS A 436 -5.80 14.88 44.73
CA HIS A 436 -5.99 15.96 45.70
C HIS A 436 -4.67 16.28 46.42
N GLU A 437 -4.57 17.42 47.09
CA GLU A 437 -3.31 17.91 47.71
C GLU A 437 -2.71 16.91 48.71
N THR A 438 -3.55 16.21 49.48
CA THR A 438 -3.12 15.20 50.47
C THR A 438 -3.04 13.78 49.91
N ALA A 439 -3.17 13.59 48.59
CA ALA A 439 -3.07 12.27 47.99
C ALA A 439 -1.68 11.67 48.25
N ALA A 440 -1.65 10.40 48.64
CA ALA A 440 -0.41 9.67 48.80
C ALA A 440 0.26 9.45 47.43
N PRO A 441 1.57 9.69 47.29
CA PRO A 441 2.27 9.40 46.04
C PRO A 441 2.27 7.89 45.77
N HIS A 442 2.15 7.53 44.49
CA HIS A 442 2.31 6.14 44.04
C HIS A 442 3.79 5.74 44.02
N ALA A 443 4.69 6.68 43.71
CA ALA A 443 6.13 6.46 43.67
C ALA A 443 6.92 7.76 43.87
N VAL A 444 8.24 7.65 43.96
CA VAL A 444 9.17 8.79 44.07
C VAL A 444 10.16 8.76 42.91
N LEU A 445 10.50 9.92 42.35
CA LEU A 445 11.47 10.10 41.27
C LEU A 445 12.54 11.11 41.68
N THR A 446 13.80 10.70 41.68
CA THR A 446 14.94 11.60 41.84
C THR A 446 15.50 11.95 40.46
N VAL A 447 15.54 13.24 40.12
CA VAL A 447 16.14 13.73 38.88
C VAL A 447 17.63 13.98 39.12
N ASP A 448 18.47 13.22 38.43
CA ASP A 448 19.94 13.28 38.52
C ASP A 448 20.54 13.28 37.12
N ARG A 449 21.22 14.37 36.74
CA ARG A 449 21.91 14.50 35.44
C ARG A 449 23.41 14.50 35.57
N THR A 450 23.94 14.20 36.75
CA THR A 450 25.38 14.17 36.97
C THR A 450 25.94 12.80 36.55
N PRO A 451 26.74 12.71 35.47
CA PRO A 451 27.28 11.43 35.06
C PRO A 451 28.27 10.88 36.10
N PRO A 452 28.29 9.54 36.31
CA PRO A 452 29.30 8.95 37.19
C PRO A 452 30.68 9.18 36.59
N ARG A 453 31.67 9.59 37.37
CA ARG A 453 33.06 9.65 36.89
C ARG A 453 33.60 8.23 36.82
N ALA A 454 34.06 7.82 35.64
CA ALA A 454 34.70 6.55 35.40
C ALA A 454 36.17 6.76 34.99
N LYS A 455 37.09 6.05 35.65
CA LYS A 455 38.49 5.95 35.23
C LYS A 455 38.83 4.51 34.92
N LEU A 456 39.63 4.32 33.89
CA LEU A 456 40.13 3.02 33.47
C LEU A 456 41.66 3.08 33.42
N LYS A 457 42.32 2.14 34.11
CA LYS A 457 43.78 2.02 34.12
C LYS A 457 44.18 0.58 33.85
N LEU A 458 44.96 0.36 32.79
CA LEU A 458 45.54 -0.94 32.46
C LEU A 458 46.62 -1.33 33.48
N ASN A 459 46.63 -2.57 33.95
CA ASN A 459 47.59 -3.02 34.96
C ASN A 459 47.68 -4.56 34.96
N PRO A 460 48.83 -5.25 34.71
CA PRO A 460 50.02 -4.94 33.90
C PRO A 460 49.78 -5.06 32.36
N PRO A 461 50.81 -5.05 31.49
CA PRO A 461 50.65 -5.16 30.04
C PRO A 461 49.91 -6.44 29.62
N TYR A 462 49.04 -6.32 28.61
CA TYR A 462 48.28 -7.45 28.08
C TYR A 462 49.16 -8.37 27.26
N TYR A 463 49.01 -9.68 27.45
CA TYR A 463 49.65 -10.71 26.63
C TYR A 463 48.56 -11.63 26.08
N GLU A 464 48.63 -11.97 24.79
CA GLU A 464 47.67 -12.88 24.17
C GLU A 464 47.50 -14.17 24.98
N GLY A 465 46.26 -14.57 25.27
CA GLY A 465 45.95 -15.81 25.99
C GLY A 465 46.06 -15.73 27.51
N ILE A 466 46.59 -14.64 28.07
CA ILE A 466 46.71 -14.41 29.51
C ILE A 466 45.62 -13.41 29.94
N ALA A 467 45.04 -13.61 31.14
CA ALA A 467 44.07 -12.64 31.68
C ALA A 467 44.75 -11.29 31.91
N GLY A 468 44.29 -10.24 31.21
CA GLY A 468 44.61 -8.87 31.58
C GLY A 468 43.75 -8.43 32.76
N THR A 469 44.24 -7.48 33.55
CA THR A 469 43.44 -6.82 34.58
C THR A 469 43.34 -5.33 34.30
N VAL A 470 42.17 -4.77 34.57
CA VAL A 470 41.90 -3.34 34.45
C VAL A 470 41.34 -2.81 35.75
N ASP A 471 41.95 -1.75 36.26
CA ASP A 471 41.46 -1.04 37.43
C ASP A 471 40.41 -0.03 36.98
N VAL A 472 39.19 -0.21 37.48
CA VAL A 472 38.06 0.67 37.23
C VAL A 472 37.73 1.44 38.50
N THR A 473 37.65 2.77 38.42
CA THR A 473 37.20 3.62 39.53
C THR A 473 35.92 4.34 39.15
N LEU A 474 34.88 4.20 39.98
CA LEU A 474 33.56 4.82 39.81
C LEU A 474 33.24 5.78 40.96
N SER A 475 32.66 6.95 40.66
CA SER A 475 32.20 7.90 41.70
C SER A 475 30.84 7.54 42.32
N ALA A 476 30.05 6.69 41.64
CA ALA A 476 28.74 6.23 42.07
C ALA A 476 28.52 4.78 41.59
N PRO A 477 27.61 4.01 42.20
CA PRO A 477 27.27 2.68 41.71
C PRO A 477 26.75 2.75 40.26
N ALA A 478 27.29 1.89 39.39
CA ALA A 478 26.95 1.88 37.98
C ALA A 478 27.05 0.48 37.37
N ARG A 479 26.18 0.20 36.40
CA ARG A 479 26.32 -0.95 35.51
C ARG A 479 27.42 -0.66 34.52
N VAL A 480 28.46 -1.49 34.53
CA VAL A 480 29.61 -1.33 33.64
C VAL A 480 29.60 -2.39 32.54
N CYS A 481 29.94 -1.96 31.34
CA CYS A 481 30.19 -2.81 30.19
C CYS A 481 31.61 -2.53 29.70
N LEU A 482 32.46 -3.56 29.71
CA LEU A 482 33.80 -3.50 29.15
C LEU A 482 33.76 -4.12 27.76
N THR A 483 34.10 -3.35 26.75
CA THR A 483 34.15 -3.79 25.35
C THR A 483 35.54 -3.64 24.77
N VAL A 484 35.88 -4.47 23.80
CA VAL A 484 37.11 -4.34 23.02
C VAL A 484 36.76 -4.26 21.54
N ARG A 485 37.49 -3.43 20.81
CA ARG A 485 37.43 -3.34 19.35
C ARG A 485 38.83 -3.49 18.79
N GLU A 486 39.04 -4.48 17.93
CA GLU A 486 40.31 -4.68 17.24
C GLU A 486 40.51 -3.64 16.12
N ASP A 487 41.75 -3.23 15.90
CA ASP A 487 42.07 -2.26 14.85
C ASP A 487 41.73 -2.84 13.46
N GLY A 488 40.90 -2.13 12.70
CA GLY A 488 40.40 -2.59 11.40
C GLY A 488 39.09 -3.38 11.46
N ASP A 489 38.61 -3.75 12.65
CA ASP A 489 37.27 -4.29 12.86
C ASP A 489 36.26 -3.15 13.15
N ALA A 490 35.08 -3.25 12.55
CA ALA A 490 33.96 -2.36 12.84
C ALA A 490 33.23 -2.78 14.12
N SER A 491 33.37 -4.04 14.55
CA SER A 491 32.60 -4.65 15.63
C SER A 491 33.26 -4.44 16.99
N GLU A 492 32.46 -4.02 17.98
CA GLU A 492 32.86 -4.06 19.39
C GLU A 492 32.40 -5.38 20.02
N HIS A 493 33.31 -6.08 20.69
CA HIS A 493 33.02 -7.30 21.42
C HIS A 493 32.92 -7.03 22.92
N ILE A 494 31.86 -7.53 23.56
CA ILE A 494 31.67 -7.42 25.00
C ILE A 494 32.58 -8.42 25.71
N LEU A 495 33.46 -7.93 26.57
CA LEU A 495 34.33 -8.74 27.41
C LEU A 495 33.68 -9.08 28.74
N LEU A 496 33.00 -8.10 29.35
CA LEU A 496 32.25 -8.31 30.58
C LEU A 496 31.13 -7.27 30.71
N GLU A 497 30.08 -7.66 31.41
CA GLU A 497 29.04 -6.74 31.87
C GLU A 497 28.67 -7.11 33.31
N ARG A 498 28.66 -6.12 34.22
CA ARG A 498 28.29 -6.34 35.63
C ARG A 498 27.93 -5.04 36.33
N ASP A 499 27.21 -5.14 37.43
CA ASP A 499 26.97 -4.02 38.34
C ASP A 499 28.14 -3.86 39.32
N LEU A 500 28.60 -2.62 39.50
CA LEU A 500 29.69 -2.29 40.44
C LEU A 500 29.25 -1.19 41.42
N PRO A 501 29.66 -1.29 42.71
CA PRO A 501 29.50 -0.21 43.66
C PRO A 501 30.44 0.96 43.34
N ALA A 502 30.23 2.10 43.99
CA ALA A 502 31.19 3.20 43.97
C ALA A 502 32.53 2.76 44.57
N GLY A 503 33.64 3.31 44.05
CA GLY A 503 35.01 2.95 44.47
C GLY A 503 35.82 2.31 43.36
N SER A 504 36.92 1.65 43.74
CA SER A 504 37.83 0.98 42.81
C SER A 504 37.61 -0.53 42.79
N ALA A 505 37.56 -1.12 41.60
CA ALA A 505 37.45 -2.55 41.38
C ALA A 505 38.44 -3.00 40.29
N ALA A 506 39.15 -4.09 40.53
CA ALA A 506 39.98 -4.74 39.52
C ALA A 506 39.13 -5.74 38.73
N LEU A 507 39.07 -5.58 37.41
CA LEU A 507 38.29 -6.44 36.52
C LEU A 507 39.23 -7.26 35.63
N PRO A 508 39.15 -8.60 35.67
CA PRO A 508 39.84 -9.41 34.70
C PRO A 508 39.14 -9.30 33.34
N PHE A 509 39.93 -9.26 32.27
CA PHE A 509 39.43 -9.25 30.90
C PHE A 509 40.30 -10.15 30.02
N ARG A 510 39.68 -10.73 28.98
CA ARG A 510 40.35 -11.63 28.02
C ARG A 510 39.76 -11.39 26.62
N PRO A 511 40.49 -10.72 25.73
CA PRO A 511 40.14 -10.63 24.31
C PRO A 511 40.13 -12.00 23.64
N ALA A 512 39.56 -12.08 22.43
CA ALA A 512 39.55 -13.30 21.63
C ALA A 512 40.99 -13.74 21.23
N PRO A 513 41.24 -15.05 21.01
CA PRO A 513 42.52 -15.52 20.49
C PRO A 513 42.86 -14.83 19.16
N GLY A 514 44.12 -14.44 18.98
CA GLY A 514 44.57 -13.69 17.81
C GLY A 514 44.55 -12.16 17.96
N PHE A 515 43.86 -11.60 18.96
CA PHE A 515 43.78 -10.15 19.17
C PHE A 515 45.17 -9.49 19.28
N ARG A 516 45.47 -8.53 18.40
CA ARG A 516 46.79 -7.86 18.34
C ARG A 516 46.79 -6.50 19.02
N SER A 517 45.93 -5.60 18.59
CA SER A 517 45.81 -4.25 19.11
C SER A 517 44.40 -3.70 18.91
N GLY A 518 44.01 -2.75 19.76
CA GLY A 518 42.69 -2.16 19.65
C GLY A 518 42.33 -1.25 20.81
N THR A 519 41.06 -0.84 20.84
CA THR A 519 40.52 0.02 21.89
C THR A 519 39.76 -0.79 22.93
N LEU A 520 40.16 -0.69 24.20
CA LEU A 520 39.40 -1.19 25.35
C LEU A 520 38.55 -0.06 25.91
N SER A 521 37.23 -0.18 25.78
CA SER A 521 36.26 0.82 26.21
C SER A 521 35.52 0.36 27.46
N LEU A 522 35.42 1.24 28.45
CA LEU A 522 34.55 1.09 29.61
C LEU A 522 33.38 2.05 29.47
N ARG A 523 32.16 1.49 29.44
CA ARG A 523 30.92 2.25 29.50
C ARG A 523 30.26 2.00 30.85
N ALA A 524 30.05 3.05 31.63
CA ALA A 524 29.36 3.01 32.92
C ALA A 524 28.02 3.72 32.80
N ARG A 525 26.96 3.11 33.34
CA ARG A 525 25.61 3.69 33.40
C ARG A 525 25.12 3.63 34.85
N ASP A 526 24.83 4.79 35.45
CA ASP A 526 24.25 4.84 36.80
C ASP A 526 22.75 4.46 36.81
N GLY A 527 22.15 4.44 38.00
CA GLY A 527 20.72 4.18 38.17
C GLY A 527 19.80 5.21 37.51
N ALA A 528 20.26 6.46 37.33
CA ALA A 528 19.52 7.52 36.65
C ALA A 528 19.61 7.43 35.11
N GLY A 529 20.49 6.57 34.62
CA GLY A 529 20.77 6.38 33.20
C GLY A 529 21.83 7.33 32.64
N ASN A 530 22.50 8.14 33.47
CA ASN A 530 23.65 8.92 33.03
C ASN A 530 24.80 8.00 32.64
N ARG A 531 25.51 8.38 31.59
CA ARG A 531 26.56 7.57 31.00
C ARG A 531 27.91 8.24 31.14
N ALA A 532 28.91 7.45 31.49
CA ALA A 532 30.29 7.81 31.32
C ALA A 532 31.00 6.77 30.47
N GLN A 533 31.89 7.26 29.63
CA GLN A 533 32.73 6.42 28.80
C GLN A 533 34.17 6.87 28.94
N THR A 534 35.05 5.89 29.08
CA THR A 534 36.49 6.07 29.02
C THR A 534 37.08 4.90 28.25
N ALA A 535 38.23 5.10 27.63
CA ALA A 535 38.89 4.07 26.87
C ALA A 535 40.40 4.12 27.13
N ALA A 536 41.03 2.97 26.98
CA ALA A 536 42.47 2.86 26.88
C ALA A 536 42.82 2.07 25.63
N TYR A 537 43.98 2.38 25.06
CA TYR A 537 44.54 1.59 23.97
C TYR A 537 45.16 0.32 24.55
N LEU A 538 44.82 -0.82 23.95
CA LEU A 538 45.25 -2.14 24.36
C LEU A 538 46.10 -2.73 23.25
N VAL A 539 47.35 -3.07 23.57
CA VAL A 539 48.28 -3.71 22.63
C VAL A 539 48.82 -4.96 23.28
N ASN A 540 48.93 -6.04 22.50
CA ASN A 540 49.65 -7.23 22.93
C ASN A 540 51.13 -6.89 23.14
N ALA A 541 51.59 -6.95 24.39
CA ALA A 541 52.89 -6.48 24.84
C ALA A 541 54.07 -7.40 24.49
N GLY A 542 53.82 -8.50 23.78
CA GLY A 542 54.87 -9.36 23.25
C GLY A 542 54.39 -10.79 23.00
N GLU A 543 55.33 -11.63 22.59
CA GLU A 543 55.04 -13.04 22.32
C GLU A 543 54.64 -13.78 23.61
N THR A 544 53.53 -14.52 23.57
CA THR A 544 53.14 -15.50 24.61
C THR A 544 53.57 -16.90 24.25
N LEU A 545 53.58 -17.21 22.95
CA LEU A 545 53.96 -18.48 22.36
C LEU A 545 54.81 -18.18 21.13
N ARG A 546 55.92 -18.87 20.96
CA ARG A 546 56.77 -18.77 19.78
C ARG A 546 57.13 -20.16 19.29
N LEU A 547 56.99 -20.42 18.00
CA LEU A 547 57.57 -21.60 17.38
C LEU A 547 59.06 -21.34 17.13
N GLU A 548 59.93 -22.13 17.75
CA GLU A 548 61.37 -22.04 17.53
C GLU A 548 61.70 -22.85 16.28
N SER A 549 62.19 -22.15 15.25
CA SER A 549 62.37 -22.70 13.89
C SER A 549 63.09 -24.06 13.92
N PRO A 550 62.56 -25.09 13.23
CA PRO A 550 63.21 -26.39 13.18
C PRO A 550 64.41 -26.48 12.23
N VAL A 551 64.71 -25.47 11.40
CA VAL A 551 65.67 -25.66 10.30
C VAL A 551 66.29 -24.34 9.82
N ASP A 552 67.62 -24.26 9.80
CA ASP A 552 68.40 -23.31 9.00
C ASP A 552 68.30 -23.58 7.47
N GLN A 553 67.38 -24.44 7.04
CA GLN A 553 67.18 -24.83 5.65
C GLN A 553 65.77 -24.41 5.21
N SER A 554 65.70 -23.52 4.23
CA SER A 554 64.47 -23.20 3.48
C SER A 554 63.92 -24.41 2.69
N GLN A 555 64.64 -25.54 2.71
CA GLN A 555 64.35 -26.76 1.99
C GLN A 555 64.51 -27.98 2.92
N LEU A 556 63.46 -28.78 3.05
CA LEU A 556 63.42 -30.04 3.78
C LEU A 556 63.36 -31.22 2.80
N VAL A 557 63.95 -32.34 3.18
CA VAL A 557 63.93 -33.57 2.38
C VAL A 557 62.88 -34.52 2.96
N PRO A 558 62.04 -35.16 2.12
CA PRO A 558 61.15 -36.23 2.55
C PRO A 558 61.85 -37.28 3.43
N GLY A 559 61.21 -37.67 4.54
CA GLY A 559 61.72 -38.68 5.47
C GLY A 559 62.79 -38.19 6.46
N ALA A 560 63.20 -36.93 6.42
CA ALA A 560 64.08 -36.36 7.44
C ALA A 560 63.37 -36.25 8.79
N ALA A 561 64.10 -36.53 9.88
CA ALA A 561 63.64 -36.29 11.24
C ALA A 561 64.05 -34.88 11.68
N VAL A 562 63.08 -34.02 11.96
CA VAL A 562 63.28 -32.61 12.26
C VAL A 562 62.74 -32.29 13.66
N ALA A 563 63.56 -31.65 14.50
CA ALA A 563 63.16 -31.29 15.86
C ALA A 563 62.41 -29.95 15.87
N VAL A 564 61.10 -30.00 16.12
CA VAL A 564 60.23 -28.84 16.29
C VAL A 564 60.24 -28.42 17.75
N LYS A 565 60.65 -27.18 18.01
CA LYS A 565 60.70 -26.58 19.35
C LYS A 565 59.75 -25.41 19.44
N TRP A 566 59.36 -25.06 20.65
CA TRP A 566 58.56 -23.87 20.92
C TRP A 566 58.91 -23.32 22.29
N TRP A 567 58.61 -22.04 22.47
CA TRP A 567 58.76 -21.33 23.72
C TRP A 567 57.40 -20.83 24.17
N ILE A 568 57.07 -21.05 25.45
CA ILE A 568 55.85 -20.54 26.09
C ILE A 568 56.25 -19.59 27.21
N ARG A 569 55.61 -18.43 27.27
CA ARG A 569 55.79 -17.47 28.36
C ARG A 569 55.39 -18.09 29.69
N GLN A 570 56.19 -17.86 30.74
CA GLN A 570 56.01 -18.47 32.06
C GLN A 570 54.58 -18.33 32.62
N ALA A 571 53.97 -17.15 32.50
CA ALA A 571 52.62 -16.92 33.00
C ALA A 571 51.54 -17.81 32.34
N LEU A 572 51.71 -18.19 31.07
CA LEU A 572 50.84 -19.16 30.41
C LEU A 572 51.25 -20.59 30.77
N LEU A 573 52.55 -20.88 30.90
CA LEU A 573 53.08 -22.17 31.32
C LEU A 573 52.59 -22.59 32.72
N ASP A 574 52.43 -21.64 33.64
CA ASP A 574 51.91 -21.85 34.99
C ASP A 574 50.46 -22.36 34.98
N GLU A 575 49.67 -22.03 33.95
CA GLU A 575 48.32 -22.58 33.73
C GLU A 575 48.33 -24.01 33.13
N ARG A 576 49.51 -24.61 32.91
CA ARG A 576 49.74 -25.97 32.38
C ARG A 576 49.04 -26.26 31.04
N PRO A 577 49.38 -25.55 29.97
CA PRO A 577 48.76 -25.76 28.67
C PRO A 577 49.26 -27.06 28.03
N ALA A 578 48.38 -27.71 27.28
CA ALA A 578 48.72 -28.73 26.31
C ALA A 578 49.15 -28.06 24.99
N VAL A 579 50.09 -28.67 24.27
CA VAL A 579 50.57 -28.15 22.98
C VAL A 579 50.10 -29.03 21.83
N ASP A 580 49.50 -28.39 20.82
CA ASP A 580 49.11 -29.01 19.56
C ASP A 580 49.98 -28.46 18.43
N LEU A 581 50.46 -29.35 17.55
CA LEU A 581 51.26 -29.00 16.38
C LEU A 581 50.47 -29.28 15.10
N TRP A 582 50.54 -28.34 14.18
CA TRP A 582 49.85 -28.40 12.90
C TRP A 582 50.81 -28.09 11.76
N TRP A 583 50.56 -28.71 10.62
CA TRP A 583 51.30 -28.53 9.39
C TRP A 583 50.35 -28.07 8.29
N LEU A 584 50.77 -27.06 7.54
CA LEU A 584 50.10 -26.63 6.32
C LEU A 584 50.89 -27.20 5.11
N PRO A 585 50.31 -28.16 4.36
CA PRO A 585 51.00 -28.80 3.23
C PRO A 585 51.27 -27.88 2.04
N GLY A 586 50.67 -26.69 2.00
CA GLY A 586 50.91 -25.67 0.99
C GLY A 586 49.86 -24.55 1.03
N PRO A 587 50.05 -23.47 0.26
CA PRO A 587 49.10 -22.35 0.22
C PRO A 587 47.70 -22.82 -0.22
N GLY A 588 46.68 -22.55 0.59
CA GLY A 588 45.30 -22.95 0.31
C GLY A 588 44.93 -24.39 0.72
N ALA A 589 45.87 -25.17 1.25
CA ALA A 589 45.57 -26.48 1.84
C ALA A 589 44.89 -26.33 3.22
N VAL A 590 44.26 -27.41 3.69
CA VAL A 590 43.77 -27.48 5.07
C VAL A 590 44.93 -27.85 5.98
N ARG A 591 45.01 -27.21 7.16
CA ARG A 591 46.02 -27.58 8.17
C ARG A 591 45.76 -29.00 8.68
N GLU A 592 46.80 -29.81 8.67
CA GLU A 592 46.81 -31.18 9.16
C GLU A 592 47.43 -31.23 10.56
N SER A 593 46.87 -32.06 11.45
CA SER A 593 47.43 -32.25 12.80
C SER A 593 48.65 -33.15 12.72
N ILE A 594 49.77 -32.69 13.29
CA ILE A 594 51.00 -33.48 13.42
C ILE A 594 50.94 -34.29 14.73
N ALA A 595 50.64 -33.59 15.82
CA ALA A 595 50.59 -34.14 17.17
C ALA A 595 49.71 -33.24 18.05
N ARG A 596 49.08 -33.84 19.06
CA ARG A 596 48.23 -33.14 20.03
C ARG A 596 48.59 -33.55 21.45
N ASP A 597 48.18 -32.74 22.40
CA ASP A 597 48.37 -32.98 23.83
C ASP A 597 49.84 -33.17 24.24
N LEU A 598 50.74 -32.45 23.57
CA LEU A 598 52.16 -32.49 23.87
C LEU A 598 52.46 -31.72 25.17
N PRO A 599 53.45 -32.16 25.96
CA PRO A 599 53.92 -31.41 27.12
C PRO A 599 54.49 -30.04 26.69
N PRO A 600 54.21 -28.96 27.43
CA PRO A 600 54.55 -27.60 27.01
C PRO A 600 56.05 -27.27 27.04
N ASP A 601 56.87 -28.08 27.74
CA ASP A 601 58.30 -27.89 27.99
C ASP A 601 59.21 -28.80 27.14
N ARG A 602 58.67 -29.50 26.13
CA ARG A 602 59.41 -30.48 25.32
C ARG A 602 59.50 -30.08 23.84
N ALA A 603 60.47 -30.64 23.15
CA ALA A 603 60.55 -30.61 21.68
C ALA A 603 59.86 -31.85 21.09
N PHE A 604 59.36 -31.74 19.86
CA PHE A 604 58.75 -32.85 19.12
C PHE A 604 59.62 -33.23 17.91
N SER A 605 59.90 -34.52 17.72
CA SER A 605 60.59 -35.00 16.51
C SER A 605 59.56 -35.28 15.42
N TRP A 606 59.49 -34.40 14.44
CA TRP A 606 58.60 -34.50 13.29
C TRP A 606 59.28 -35.26 12.15
N GLN A 607 58.61 -36.29 11.63
CA GLN A 607 59.00 -36.98 10.41
C GLN A 607 58.45 -36.22 9.20
N VAL A 608 59.34 -35.66 8.38
CA VAL A 608 58.94 -34.85 7.22
C VAL A 608 58.20 -35.74 6.22
N PRO A 609 56.93 -35.43 5.89
CA PRO A 609 56.13 -36.23 4.98
C PRO A 609 56.65 -36.14 3.54
N ASP A 610 56.45 -37.21 2.76
CA ASP A 610 56.78 -37.24 1.33
C ASP A 610 55.74 -36.48 0.49
N ARG A 611 55.70 -35.15 0.66
CA ARG A 611 54.86 -34.23 -0.09
C ARG A 611 55.68 -33.02 -0.55
N PRO A 612 56.40 -33.13 -1.68
CA PRO A 612 57.20 -32.02 -2.19
C PRO A 612 56.32 -30.83 -2.60
N GLY A 613 56.78 -29.62 -2.33
CA GLY A 613 56.05 -28.39 -2.60
C GLY A 613 56.57 -27.22 -1.77
N ALA A 614 56.41 -25.99 -2.27
CA ALA A 614 56.81 -24.75 -1.61
C ALA A 614 55.64 -24.10 -0.84
N GLY A 615 55.94 -23.15 0.06
CA GLY A 615 54.92 -22.40 0.78
C GLY A 615 54.28 -23.19 1.94
N GLN A 616 54.96 -24.21 2.46
CA GLN A 616 54.49 -25.00 3.60
C GLN A 616 54.84 -24.30 4.91
N SER A 617 54.03 -24.48 5.95
CA SER A 617 54.28 -23.87 7.27
C SER A 617 53.90 -24.79 8.43
N LEU A 618 54.45 -24.48 9.61
CA LEU A 618 54.08 -25.12 10.87
C LEU A 618 53.38 -24.11 11.77
N ARG A 619 52.46 -24.60 12.60
CA ARG A 619 51.80 -23.84 13.65
C ARG A 619 51.89 -24.60 14.95
N VAL A 620 52.13 -23.88 16.03
CA VAL A 620 51.97 -24.36 17.40
C VAL A 620 50.80 -23.66 18.06
N GLU A 621 49.98 -24.42 18.78
CA GLU A 621 48.86 -23.92 19.56
C GLU A 621 49.00 -24.39 21.01
N ALA A 622 48.87 -23.46 21.95
CA ALA A 622 48.81 -23.76 23.38
C ALA A 622 47.33 -23.75 23.81
N ARG A 623 46.86 -24.86 24.37
CA ARG A 623 45.45 -25.11 24.70
C ARG A 623 45.29 -25.46 26.18
N ILE A 624 44.22 -24.97 26.80
CA ILE A 624 43.82 -25.33 28.16
C ILE A 624 42.37 -25.81 28.12
N GLY A 625 42.15 -27.09 28.44
CA GLY A 625 40.88 -27.77 28.15
C GLY A 625 40.66 -27.84 26.64
N ASP A 626 39.51 -27.39 26.15
CA ASP A 626 39.20 -27.37 24.71
C ASP A 626 39.51 -26.02 24.03
N VAL A 627 40.00 -25.03 24.78
CA VAL A 627 40.14 -23.66 24.29
C VAL A 627 41.61 -23.33 23.99
N VAL A 628 41.88 -22.95 22.74
CA VAL A 628 43.18 -22.43 22.31
C VAL A 628 43.42 -21.07 22.98
N ARG A 629 44.53 -20.95 23.72
CA ARG A 629 44.92 -19.75 24.47
C ARG A 629 45.87 -18.87 23.70
N ALA A 630 46.86 -19.47 23.05
CA ALA A 630 47.81 -18.77 22.22
C ALA A 630 48.15 -19.63 21.01
N CYS A 631 48.52 -18.99 19.91
CA CYS A 631 48.96 -19.68 18.71
C CYS A 631 50.14 -18.92 18.09
N ALA A 632 51.06 -19.65 17.49
CA ALA A 632 52.17 -19.08 16.75
C ALA A 632 52.36 -19.86 15.45
N ASP A 633 52.27 -19.14 14.34
CA ASP A 633 52.69 -19.63 13.04
C ASP A 633 54.19 -19.39 12.85
N MET A 634 54.83 -20.26 12.09
CA MET A 634 56.21 -20.08 11.69
C MET A 634 56.38 -18.78 10.88
N SER A 635 57.43 -18.01 11.18
CA SER A 635 57.67 -16.69 10.58
C SER A 635 58.05 -16.71 9.10
N SER A 636 58.35 -17.88 8.54
CA SER A 636 58.68 -18.09 7.12
C SER A 636 58.13 -19.44 6.68
N THR A 637 57.85 -19.60 5.39
CA THR A 637 57.48 -20.92 4.83
C THR A 637 58.73 -21.70 4.42
N PHE A 638 58.64 -23.02 4.36
CA PHE A 638 59.68 -23.88 3.79
C PHE A 638 59.15 -24.63 2.56
N ALA A 639 60.07 -25.20 1.78
CA ALA A 639 59.75 -26.16 0.74
C ALA A 639 60.18 -27.56 1.15
N ILE A 640 59.38 -28.58 0.83
CA ILE A 640 59.86 -29.96 0.82
C ILE A 640 60.31 -30.23 -0.62
N VAL A 641 61.58 -30.61 -0.82
CA VAL A 641 62.19 -30.73 -2.15
C VAL A 641 62.56 -32.19 -2.42
N ALA A 642 62.17 -32.70 -3.58
CA ALA A 642 62.59 -34.01 -4.05
C ALA A 642 64.13 -34.03 -4.23
N PRO A 643 64.82 -35.18 -4.09
CA PRO A 643 66.28 -35.23 -3.86
C PRO A 643 67.19 -34.66 -4.97
N HIS A 644 66.67 -34.16 -6.09
CA HIS A 644 67.45 -33.64 -7.21
C HIS A 644 66.87 -32.34 -7.78
N ALA A 645 67.34 -31.18 -7.30
CA ALA A 645 67.51 -29.95 -8.09
C ALA A 645 67.96 -28.80 -7.17
N ALA A 646 69.27 -28.67 -6.98
CA ALA A 646 69.87 -27.48 -6.38
C ALA A 646 70.24 -26.48 -7.49
N ILE A 647 69.57 -25.32 -7.53
CA ILE A 647 70.15 -24.05 -8.00
C ILE A 647 69.67 -22.96 -7.03
N ALA A 648 70.62 -22.34 -6.32
CA ALA A 648 70.39 -21.31 -5.31
C ALA A 648 70.33 -19.90 -5.93
N PRO A 649 69.54 -18.98 -5.35
CA PRO A 649 69.90 -17.57 -5.28
C PRO A 649 70.29 -17.17 -3.85
N ALA A 650 71.27 -16.26 -3.79
CA ALA A 650 71.99 -15.86 -2.60
C ALA A 650 71.10 -15.28 -1.48
N ALA A 651 71.41 -15.69 -0.25
CA ALA A 651 70.86 -15.13 0.97
C ALA A 651 71.29 -13.66 1.13
N VAL A 652 70.36 -12.73 0.91
CA VAL A 652 70.49 -11.37 1.41
C VAL A 652 69.90 -11.36 2.82
N LYS A 653 70.76 -11.13 3.83
CA LYS A 653 70.33 -10.95 5.22
C LYS A 653 69.30 -9.83 5.31
N ALA A 654 68.14 -10.12 5.89
CA ALA A 654 67.17 -9.10 6.29
C ALA A 654 67.86 -8.09 7.23
N PRO A 655 67.68 -6.76 7.04
CA PRO A 655 68.30 -5.76 7.91
C PRO A 655 67.72 -5.83 9.32
N ILE A 656 68.51 -5.37 10.29
CA ILE A 656 68.09 -5.19 11.68
C ILE A 656 67.10 -4.01 11.71
N VAL A 657 65.84 -4.29 12.04
CA VAL A 657 64.75 -3.30 12.02
C VAL A 657 64.69 -2.55 13.35
N ASN A 658 64.65 -1.22 13.31
CA ASN A 658 64.36 -0.38 14.48
C ASN A 658 62.83 -0.25 14.65
N PRO A 659 62.19 -0.85 15.67
CA PRO A 659 60.74 -0.89 15.80
C PRO A 659 60.10 0.50 15.95
N ASP A 660 60.80 1.45 16.58
CA ASP A 660 60.31 2.83 16.71
C ASP A 660 60.27 3.53 15.34
N SER A 661 61.23 3.23 14.46
CA SER A 661 61.24 3.75 13.10
C SER A 661 60.05 3.23 12.27
N ASP A 662 59.74 1.94 12.38
CA ASP A 662 58.61 1.33 11.68
C ASP A 662 57.26 1.87 12.16
N GLU A 663 57.12 2.18 13.45
CA GLU A 663 55.91 2.83 13.98
C GLU A 663 55.68 4.21 13.34
N PHE A 664 56.73 5.02 13.22
CA PHE A 664 56.65 6.30 12.52
C PHE A 664 56.39 6.14 11.02
N ALA A 665 56.99 5.13 10.37
CA ALA A 665 56.72 4.84 8.97
C ALA A 665 55.24 4.46 8.76
N LEU A 666 54.70 3.57 9.59
CA LEU A 666 53.30 3.16 9.54
C LEU A 666 52.35 4.35 9.76
N ALA A 667 52.63 5.19 10.77
CA ALA A 667 51.85 6.41 11.00
C ALA A 667 51.88 7.38 9.81
N GLY A 668 53.00 7.43 9.08
CA GLY A 668 53.11 8.17 7.83
C GLY A 668 52.22 7.61 6.72
N HIS A 669 52.15 6.29 6.59
CA HIS A 669 51.27 5.63 5.60
C HIS A 669 49.78 5.83 5.91
N VAL A 670 49.38 5.80 7.18
CA VAL A 670 48.00 6.16 7.59
C VAL A 670 47.67 7.59 7.15
N CYS A 671 48.60 8.53 7.30
CA CYS A 671 48.41 9.90 6.83
C CYS A 671 48.30 9.99 5.30
N LEU A 672 48.98 9.10 4.55
CA LEU A 672 48.87 9.03 3.10
C LEU A 672 47.48 8.55 2.64
N ASP A 673 46.91 7.55 3.31
CA ASP A 673 45.58 7.04 2.95
C ASP A 673 44.49 8.11 3.23
N GLU A 674 44.62 8.88 4.32
CA GLU A 674 43.76 10.03 4.59
C GLU A 674 43.98 11.19 3.60
N LEU A 675 45.20 11.36 3.11
CA LEU A 675 45.51 12.31 2.04
C LEU A 675 44.80 11.91 0.73
N GLU A 676 44.80 10.64 0.36
CA GLU A 676 44.12 10.13 -0.84
C GLU A 676 42.59 10.34 -0.75
N LYS A 677 41.99 10.09 0.42
CA LYS A 677 40.58 10.43 0.68
C LYS A 677 40.31 11.93 0.56
N ALA A 678 41.20 12.77 1.08
CA ALA A 678 41.07 14.22 0.99
C ALA A 678 41.20 14.74 -0.46
N LEU A 679 42.07 14.12 -1.27
CA LEU A 679 42.19 14.40 -2.70
C LEU A 679 40.92 14.02 -3.45
N ALA A 680 40.34 12.85 -3.17
CA ALA A 680 39.06 12.42 -3.75
C ALA A 680 37.93 13.39 -3.41
N ALA A 681 37.93 13.93 -2.18
CA ALA A 681 36.99 14.95 -1.72
C ALA A 681 37.34 16.38 -2.20
N LYS A 682 38.41 16.55 -2.99
CA LYS A 682 38.92 17.85 -3.48
C LYS A 682 39.17 18.88 -2.36
N ASN A 683 39.47 18.42 -1.13
CA ASN A 683 39.70 19.27 0.02
C ASN A 683 41.19 19.63 0.13
N MET A 684 41.60 20.68 -0.57
CA MET A 684 43.02 21.06 -0.68
C MET A 684 43.68 21.47 0.63
N GLU A 685 42.92 21.91 1.63
CA GLU A 685 43.45 22.24 2.95
C GLU A 685 43.83 20.97 3.72
N LYS A 686 42.94 19.97 3.75
CA LYS A 686 43.24 18.66 4.33
C LYS A 686 44.36 17.95 3.60
N VAL A 687 44.42 18.06 2.27
CA VAL A 687 45.52 17.51 1.46
C VAL A 687 46.87 18.09 1.89
N LYS A 688 46.97 19.43 2.03
CA LYS A 688 48.20 20.08 2.52
C LYS A 688 48.58 19.60 3.92
N ASN A 689 47.60 19.52 4.82
CA ASN A 689 47.83 19.09 6.20
C ASN A 689 48.30 17.64 6.27
N PHE A 690 47.58 16.69 5.66
CA PHE A 690 47.99 15.29 5.69
C PHE A 690 49.31 15.04 4.96
N ARG A 691 49.62 15.79 3.89
CA ARG A 691 50.92 15.72 3.20
C ARG A 691 52.05 16.13 4.14
N LEU A 692 51.85 17.21 4.89
CA LEU A 692 52.82 17.69 5.88
C LEU A 692 53.03 16.68 7.02
N HIS A 693 51.94 16.11 7.54
CA HIS A 693 51.99 15.12 8.62
C HIS A 693 52.68 13.83 8.17
N ALA A 694 52.32 13.28 7.01
CA ALA A 694 52.98 12.11 6.42
C ALA A 694 54.48 12.35 6.26
N GLY A 695 54.87 13.48 5.67
CA GLY A 695 56.28 13.82 5.47
C GLY A 695 57.07 14.03 6.77
N ASN A 696 56.43 14.54 7.83
CA ASN A 696 57.05 14.64 9.15
C ASN A 696 57.29 13.25 9.75
N ARG A 697 56.31 12.35 9.66
CA ARG A 697 56.39 10.99 10.21
C ARG A 697 57.44 10.16 9.50
N PHE A 698 57.50 10.20 8.18
CA PHE A 698 58.56 9.50 7.44
C PHE A 698 59.95 10.08 7.72
N ARG A 699 60.10 11.40 7.86
CA ARG A 699 61.40 11.98 8.27
C ARG A 699 61.81 11.56 9.68
N GLN A 700 60.86 11.42 10.60
CA GLN A 700 61.14 10.89 11.94
C GLN A 700 61.56 9.41 11.88
N ALA A 701 60.86 8.58 11.11
CA ALA A 701 61.25 7.19 10.87
C ALA A 701 62.68 7.11 10.33
N LEU A 702 62.99 7.90 9.30
CA LEU A 702 64.31 7.92 8.67
C LEU A 702 65.41 8.53 9.55
N SER A 703 65.05 9.36 10.53
CA SER A 703 66.02 9.86 11.53
C SER A 703 66.41 8.80 12.56
N LEU A 704 65.51 7.85 12.82
CA LEU A 704 65.72 6.72 13.74
C LEU A 704 66.35 5.51 13.05
N ASP A 705 66.03 5.31 11.77
CA ASP A 705 66.62 4.29 10.91
C ASP A 705 66.61 4.77 9.45
N ALA A 706 67.79 5.20 8.98
CA ALA A 706 67.99 5.59 7.59
C ALA A 706 67.83 4.42 6.60
N GLY A 707 67.84 3.17 7.08
CA GLY A 707 67.56 1.95 6.35
C GLY A 707 66.09 1.53 6.35
N ASN A 708 65.16 2.35 6.85
CA ASN A 708 63.74 1.99 6.84
C ASN A 708 63.15 2.04 5.43
N ALA A 709 62.99 0.87 4.82
CA ALA A 709 62.48 0.73 3.47
C ALA A 709 61.02 1.20 3.33
N ASN A 710 60.17 0.99 4.33
CA ASN A 710 58.78 1.43 4.34
C ASN A 710 58.70 2.97 4.34
N ALA A 711 59.51 3.63 5.17
CA ALA A 711 59.54 5.09 5.23
C ALA A 711 60.03 5.71 3.91
N TRP A 712 61.03 5.12 3.26
CA TRP A 712 61.48 5.54 1.92
C TRP A 712 60.37 5.35 0.86
N TRP A 713 59.67 4.21 0.87
CA TRP A 713 58.53 3.97 -0.01
C TRP A 713 57.39 4.99 0.23
N GLY A 714 57.12 5.35 1.49
CA GLY A 714 56.15 6.37 1.87
C GLY A 714 56.50 7.77 1.37
N MET A 715 57.76 8.17 1.48
CA MET A 715 58.27 9.41 0.90
C MET A 715 58.10 9.43 -0.62
N ALA A 716 58.33 8.31 -1.29
CA ALA A 716 58.09 8.21 -2.73
C ALA A 716 56.61 8.36 -3.11
N ARG A 717 55.71 7.67 -2.39
CA ARG A 717 54.26 7.78 -2.61
C ARG A 717 53.77 9.23 -2.51
N MET A 718 54.30 10.00 -1.55
CA MET A 718 54.00 11.43 -1.40
C MET A 718 54.39 12.29 -2.62
N CYS A 719 55.42 11.90 -3.36
CA CYS A 719 55.87 12.58 -4.57
C CYS A 719 55.09 12.12 -5.82
N THR A 720 54.48 10.93 -5.79
CA THR A 720 53.63 10.45 -6.89
C THR A 720 52.16 10.90 -6.79
N ALA A 721 51.78 11.61 -5.73
CA ALA A 721 50.46 12.18 -5.55
C ALA A 721 50.21 13.32 -6.59
N PRO A 722 48.97 13.49 -7.09
CA PRO A 722 48.68 14.20 -8.34
C PRO A 722 48.77 15.74 -8.25
N ILE A 723 49.96 16.29 -8.08
CA ILE A 723 50.17 17.75 -7.94
C ILE A 723 51.23 18.30 -8.94
N SER A 724 52.19 17.50 -9.43
CA SER A 724 53.14 17.91 -10.49
C SER A 724 53.76 16.69 -11.19
N GLU A 725 53.83 16.68 -12.53
CA GLU A 725 53.94 15.43 -13.30
C GLU A 725 55.36 14.97 -13.70
N ILE A 726 56.41 15.80 -13.63
CA ILE A 726 57.75 15.36 -14.08
C ILE A 726 58.81 15.47 -12.98
N GLU A 727 58.96 16.64 -12.35
CA GLU A 727 60.01 16.87 -11.35
C GLU A 727 59.81 16.07 -10.04
N GLU A 728 58.56 15.71 -9.71
CA GLU A 728 58.27 14.86 -8.54
C GLU A 728 58.45 13.36 -8.83
N LEU A 729 58.45 12.92 -10.10
CA LEU A 729 58.68 11.52 -10.46
C LEU A 729 60.15 11.10 -10.30
N ASP A 730 61.09 11.96 -10.64
CA ASP A 730 62.53 11.68 -10.43
C ASP A 730 62.85 11.52 -8.94
N LYS A 731 62.26 12.36 -8.07
CA LYS A 731 62.38 12.24 -6.61
C LYS A 731 61.71 10.97 -6.09
N ALA A 732 60.55 10.60 -6.64
CA ALA A 732 59.89 9.35 -6.28
C ALA A 732 60.76 8.14 -6.63
N GLU A 733 61.38 8.13 -7.81
CA GLU A 733 62.32 7.07 -8.19
C GLU A 733 63.52 7.02 -7.23
N GLU A 734 64.12 8.17 -6.89
CA GLU A 734 65.24 8.22 -5.94
C GLU A 734 64.88 7.57 -4.60
N TYR A 735 63.71 7.91 -4.05
CA TYR A 735 63.23 7.32 -2.79
C TYR A 735 62.89 5.84 -2.93
N LEU A 736 62.30 5.39 -4.04
CA LEU A 736 62.00 3.98 -4.28
C LEU A 736 63.28 3.14 -4.45
N VAL A 737 64.32 3.68 -5.07
CA VAL A 737 65.62 3.02 -5.16
C VAL A 737 66.23 2.87 -3.77
N LYS A 738 66.12 3.89 -2.89
CA LYS A 738 66.54 3.77 -1.49
C LYS A 738 65.72 2.71 -0.74
N ALA A 739 64.41 2.65 -0.97
CA ALA A 739 63.54 1.63 -0.37
C ALA A 739 63.94 0.21 -0.79
N VAL A 740 64.19 -0.02 -2.09
CA VAL A 740 64.61 -1.33 -2.61
C VAL A 740 66.05 -1.66 -2.20
N ALA A 741 66.94 -0.67 -2.07
CA ALA A 741 68.28 -0.89 -1.55
C ALA A 741 68.26 -1.31 -0.07
N ALA A 742 67.39 -0.69 0.72
CA ALA A 742 67.16 -1.03 2.11
C ALA A 742 66.50 -2.42 2.28
N ASN A 743 65.52 -2.75 1.44
CA ASN A 743 64.91 -4.07 1.40
C ASN A 743 64.68 -4.51 -0.07
N PRO A 744 65.58 -5.35 -0.62
CA PRO A 744 65.48 -5.82 -2.01
C PRO A 744 64.24 -6.66 -2.32
N GLN A 745 63.53 -7.15 -1.30
CA GLN A 745 62.30 -7.93 -1.43
C GLN A 745 61.05 -7.11 -1.05
N HIS A 746 61.15 -5.79 -0.92
CA HIS A 746 60.00 -4.94 -0.64
C HIS A 746 59.07 -4.88 -1.85
N TYR A 747 58.02 -5.70 -1.82
CA TYR A 747 57.08 -5.89 -2.93
C TYR A 747 56.48 -4.56 -3.42
N ASP A 748 55.86 -3.76 -2.54
CA ASP A 748 55.22 -2.51 -2.98
C ASP A 748 56.24 -1.51 -3.55
N ALA A 749 57.41 -1.35 -2.93
CA ALA A 749 58.47 -0.51 -3.48
C ALA A 749 58.91 -0.97 -4.88
N LEU A 750 59.03 -2.27 -5.14
CA LEU A 750 59.36 -2.80 -6.47
C LEU A 750 58.26 -2.53 -7.50
N VAL A 751 56.98 -2.70 -7.13
CA VAL A 751 55.84 -2.43 -8.01
C VAL A 751 55.75 -0.93 -8.36
N PHE A 752 55.82 -0.07 -7.35
CA PHE A 752 55.79 1.38 -7.54
C PHE A 752 57.01 1.90 -8.29
N LEU A 753 58.20 1.31 -8.08
CA LEU A 753 59.41 1.63 -8.85
C LEU A 753 59.23 1.30 -10.33
N GLY A 754 58.67 0.12 -10.63
CA GLY A 754 58.31 -0.27 -11.99
C GLY A 754 57.35 0.71 -12.66
N ALA A 755 56.26 1.06 -11.97
CA ALA A 755 55.27 2.01 -12.48
C ALA A 755 55.86 3.42 -12.69
N CYS A 756 56.68 3.89 -11.74
CA CYS A 756 57.38 5.17 -11.83
C CYS A 756 58.32 5.20 -13.05
N ARG A 757 59.11 4.14 -13.25
CA ARG A 757 60.03 4.01 -14.38
C ARG A 757 59.33 3.91 -15.73
N ILE A 758 58.13 3.32 -15.80
CA ILE A 758 57.31 3.36 -17.03
C ILE A 758 56.96 4.82 -17.38
N LYS A 759 56.57 5.63 -16.40
CA LYS A 759 56.26 7.06 -16.63
C LYS A 759 57.50 7.86 -17.03
N LEU A 760 58.65 7.56 -16.42
CA LEU A 760 59.96 8.12 -16.78
C LEU A 760 60.55 7.53 -18.07
N ARG A 761 59.83 6.61 -18.74
CA ARG A 761 60.22 5.92 -19.98
C ARG A 761 61.49 5.05 -19.86
N LYS A 762 61.85 4.64 -18.64
CA LYS A 762 62.95 3.71 -18.33
C LYS A 762 62.47 2.26 -18.35
N TYR A 763 62.02 1.80 -19.52
CA TYR A 763 61.24 0.57 -19.63
C TYR A 763 61.99 -0.72 -19.26
N GLN A 764 63.28 -0.84 -19.61
CA GLN A 764 64.07 -2.03 -19.27
C GLN A 764 64.31 -2.14 -17.75
N GLU A 765 64.49 -1.01 -17.06
CA GLU A 765 64.63 -0.97 -15.61
C GLU A 765 63.30 -1.25 -14.91
N ALA A 766 62.18 -0.81 -15.50
CA ALA A 766 60.84 -1.17 -15.04
C ALA A 766 60.59 -2.68 -15.15
N GLU A 767 60.96 -3.30 -16.27
CA GLU A 767 60.87 -4.74 -16.48
C GLU A 767 61.63 -5.51 -15.39
N ASN A 768 62.85 -5.10 -15.07
CA ASN A 768 63.66 -5.75 -14.02
C ASN A 768 62.98 -5.69 -12.64
N SER A 769 62.50 -4.51 -12.24
CA SER A 769 61.82 -4.32 -10.95
C SER A 769 60.49 -5.09 -10.88
N LEU A 770 59.71 -5.09 -11.95
CA LEU A 770 58.41 -5.77 -12.02
C LEU A 770 58.57 -7.29 -12.10
N ALA A 771 59.60 -7.80 -12.78
CA ALA A 771 59.92 -9.22 -12.79
C ALA A 771 60.32 -9.71 -11.39
N LEU A 772 61.09 -8.92 -10.64
CA LEU A 772 61.39 -9.21 -9.24
C LEU A 772 60.12 -9.19 -8.38
N ALA A 773 59.25 -8.19 -8.53
CA ALA A 773 57.97 -8.14 -7.82
C ALA A 773 57.10 -9.38 -8.13
N LEU A 774 57.04 -9.79 -9.39
CA LEU A 774 56.26 -10.95 -9.83
C LEU A 774 56.82 -12.27 -9.28
N ASN A 775 58.14 -12.38 -9.12
CA ASN A 775 58.78 -13.52 -8.46
C ASN A 775 58.43 -13.61 -6.97
N LEU A 776 58.17 -12.48 -6.31
CA LEU A 776 57.73 -12.45 -4.90
C LEU A 776 56.25 -12.79 -4.77
N ARG A 777 55.41 -12.23 -5.65
CA ARG A 777 53.96 -12.45 -5.64
C ARG A 777 53.37 -12.26 -7.04
N ASP A 778 52.60 -13.25 -7.47
CA ASP A 778 51.79 -13.11 -8.68
C ASP A 778 50.66 -12.09 -8.47
N SER A 779 50.53 -11.13 -9.39
CA SER A 779 49.53 -10.08 -9.29
C SER A 779 49.13 -9.52 -10.67
N PRO A 780 47.81 -9.46 -10.98
CA PRO A 780 47.33 -8.91 -12.25
C PRO A 780 47.81 -7.48 -12.54
N ILE A 781 47.95 -6.62 -11.52
CA ILE A 781 48.45 -5.24 -11.70
C ILE A 781 49.94 -5.21 -12.07
N VAL A 782 50.74 -6.10 -11.51
CA VAL A 782 52.17 -6.22 -11.82
C VAL A 782 52.36 -6.77 -13.23
N ARG A 783 51.58 -7.78 -13.61
CA ARG A 783 51.54 -8.32 -14.97
C ARG A 783 51.11 -7.27 -16.00
N TYR A 784 50.08 -6.48 -15.69
CA TYR A 784 49.66 -5.36 -16.54
C TYR A 784 50.78 -4.34 -16.73
N ASN A 785 51.40 -3.87 -15.64
CA ASN A 785 52.51 -2.92 -15.72
C ASN A 785 53.72 -3.50 -16.48
N LEU A 786 54.04 -4.78 -16.27
CA LEU A 786 55.11 -5.47 -16.99
C LEU A 786 54.79 -5.55 -18.48
N GLY A 787 53.55 -5.87 -18.83
CA GLY A 787 53.06 -5.83 -20.22
C GLY A 787 53.24 -4.45 -20.86
N ILE A 788 52.95 -3.36 -20.14
CA ILE A 788 53.18 -2.00 -20.64
C ILE A 788 54.67 -1.74 -20.89
N ALA A 789 55.53 -2.10 -19.93
CA ALA A 789 56.98 -1.96 -20.09
C ALA A 789 57.53 -2.75 -21.28
N LEU A 790 57.03 -3.97 -21.50
CA LEU A 790 57.41 -4.83 -22.62
C LEU A 790 56.88 -4.29 -23.96
N LEU A 791 55.63 -3.82 -24.00
CA LEU A 791 55.02 -3.25 -25.21
C LEU A 791 55.76 -2.00 -25.67
N ARG A 792 56.17 -1.12 -24.74
CA ARG A 792 56.95 0.08 -25.05
C ARG A 792 58.40 -0.21 -25.45
N GLN A 793 58.87 -1.43 -25.21
CA GLN A 793 60.13 -1.96 -25.74
C GLN A 793 59.95 -2.76 -27.05
N GLU A 794 58.74 -2.75 -27.64
CA GLU A 794 58.40 -3.51 -28.85
C GLU A 794 58.49 -5.05 -28.69
N LYS A 795 58.56 -5.54 -27.44
CA LYS A 795 58.51 -6.97 -27.10
C LYS A 795 57.05 -7.46 -27.12
N HIS A 796 56.42 -7.47 -28.30
CA HIS A 796 54.97 -7.65 -28.44
C HIS A 796 54.43 -9.00 -27.96
N ALA A 797 55.08 -10.12 -28.29
CA ALA A 797 54.60 -11.45 -27.88
C ALA A 797 54.67 -11.67 -26.35
N PRO A 798 55.78 -11.33 -25.66
CA PRO A 798 55.81 -11.32 -24.20
C PRO A 798 54.78 -10.37 -23.56
N ALA A 799 54.61 -9.16 -24.12
CA ALA A 799 53.63 -8.20 -23.63
C ALA A 799 52.20 -8.74 -23.72
N LEU A 800 51.86 -9.35 -24.86
CA LEU A 800 50.55 -9.97 -25.09
C LEU A 800 50.25 -11.06 -24.06
N ALA A 801 51.23 -11.94 -23.77
CA ALA A 801 51.08 -13.01 -22.79
C ALA A 801 50.80 -12.47 -21.37
N GLU A 802 51.51 -11.41 -20.96
CA GLU A 802 51.30 -10.80 -19.66
C GLU A 802 49.98 -10.04 -19.57
N PHE A 803 49.53 -9.37 -20.64
CA PHE A 803 48.21 -8.74 -20.67
C PHE A 803 47.06 -9.75 -20.65
N GLN A 804 47.18 -10.88 -21.37
CA GLN A 804 46.19 -11.95 -21.33
C GLN A 804 46.04 -12.52 -19.91
N ARG A 805 47.15 -12.73 -19.21
CA ARG A 805 47.14 -13.15 -17.81
C ARG A 805 46.55 -12.08 -16.89
N ALA A 806 46.87 -10.80 -17.13
CA ALA A 806 46.31 -9.70 -16.35
C ALA A 806 44.80 -9.50 -16.58
N ALA A 807 44.26 -9.91 -17.73
CA ALA A 807 42.85 -9.81 -18.09
C ALA A 807 41.98 -10.96 -17.55
N GLN A 808 42.59 -11.96 -16.88
CA GLN A 808 41.93 -13.18 -16.41
C GLN A 808 42.13 -13.39 -14.90
N GLY A 809 41.17 -14.07 -14.27
CA GLY A 809 41.24 -14.47 -12.85
C GLY A 809 40.81 -13.40 -11.83
N PRO A 810 40.92 -13.71 -10.52
CA PRO A 810 40.57 -12.78 -9.45
C PRO A 810 41.44 -11.52 -9.49
N GLY A 811 40.82 -10.34 -9.55
CA GLY A 811 41.53 -9.06 -9.68
C GLY A 811 41.95 -8.70 -11.11
N ALA A 812 41.34 -9.34 -12.12
CA ALA A 812 41.55 -9.01 -13.53
C ALA A 812 41.45 -7.51 -13.80
N ILE A 813 42.36 -6.99 -14.62
CA ILE A 813 42.45 -5.57 -14.98
C ILE A 813 41.71 -5.35 -16.31
N PRO A 814 40.55 -4.69 -16.34
CA PRO A 814 39.79 -4.48 -17.57
C PRO A 814 40.59 -3.71 -18.64
N ALA A 815 41.42 -2.76 -18.21
CA ALA A 815 42.30 -2.00 -19.10
C ALA A 815 43.31 -2.89 -19.87
N ALA A 816 43.64 -4.09 -19.35
CA ALA A 816 44.51 -5.04 -20.05
C ALA A 816 43.91 -5.50 -21.39
N ARG A 817 42.58 -5.53 -21.53
CA ARG A 817 41.91 -5.93 -22.79
C ARG A 817 42.13 -4.92 -23.90
N LEU A 818 42.11 -3.62 -23.59
CA LEU A 818 42.48 -2.58 -24.56
C LEU A 818 43.98 -2.62 -24.89
N ALA A 819 44.84 -2.95 -23.92
CA ALA A 819 46.27 -3.13 -24.16
C ALA A 819 46.59 -4.35 -25.07
N ILE A 820 45.78 -5.42 -25.02
CA ILE A 820 45.84 -6.55 -25.97
C ILE A 820 45.55 -6.05 -27.40
N VAL A 821 44.53 -5.21 -27.56
CA VAL A 821 44.21 -4.59 -28.85
C VAL A 821 45.39 -3.74 -29.35
N GLU A 822 45.96 -2.91 -28.48
CA GLU A 822 47.17 -2.13 -28.83
C GLU A 822 48.34 -3.02 -29.27
N CYS A 823 48.53 -4.19 -28.64
CA CYS A 823 49.56 -5.15 -29.06
C CYS A 823 49.31 -5.68 -30.48
N TYR A 824 48.06 -5.99 -30.83
CA TYR A 824 47.73 -6.43 -32.20
C TYR A 824 47.87 -5.31 -33.22
N VAL A 825 47.46 -4.08 -32.87
CA VAL A 825 47.66 -2.89 -33.72
C VAL A 825 49.14 -2.62 -33.93
N ALA A 826 49.98 -2.72 -32.89
CA ALA A 826 51.42 -2.53 -32.99
C ALA A 826 52.11 -3.60 -33.87
N GLN A 827 51.54 -4.82 -33.91
CA GLN A 827 51.99 -5.90 -34.80
C GLN A 827 51.39 -5.82 -36.21
N ASN A 828 50.62 -4.77 -36.55
CA ASN A 828 49.85 -4.64 -37.79
C ASN A 828 48.83 -5.78 -38.05
N GLU A 829 48.43 -6.51 -37.00
CA GLU A 829 47.42 -7.56 -37.09
C GLU A 829 46.00 -6.99 -36.93
N PHE A 830 45.60 -6.09 -37.83
CA PHE A 830 44.38 -5.28 -37.69
C PHE A 830 43.08 -6.09 -37.60
N LEU A 831 43.01 -7.28 -38.21
CA LEU A 831 41.86 -8.17 -38.07
C LEU A 831 41.72 -8.71 -36.64
N LYS A 832 42.82 -9.19 -36.03
CA LYS A 832 42.81 -9.67 -34.64
C LYS A 832 42.56 -8.51 -33.67
N ALA A 833 43.11 -7.34 -33.96
CA ALA A 833 42.85 -6.13 -33.18
C ALA A 833 41.35 -5.76 -33.18
N ARG A 834 40.68 -5.78 -34.34
CA ARG A 834 39.25 -5.50 -34.45
C ARG A 834 38.42 -6.50 -33.64
N ASP A 835 38.71 -7.78 -33.76
CA ASP A 835 37.94 -8.83 -33.10
C ASP A 835 38.13 -8.75 -31.57
N ALA A 836 39.37 -8.59 -31.09
CA ALA A 836 39.66 -8.36 -29.67
C ALA A 836 39.03 -7.06 -29.12
N PHE A 837 38.92 -6.00 -29.94
CA PHE A 837 38.27 -4.75 -29.52
C PHE A 837 36.75 -4.92 -29.37
N ARG A 838 36.11 -5.71 -30.24
CA ARG A 838 34.69 -6.05 -30.12
C ARG A 838 34.40 -6.90 -28.88
N GLU A 839 35.28 -7.85 -28.58
CA GLU A 839 35.20 -8.64 -27.34
C GLU A 839 35.31 -7.73 -26.11
N ALA A 840 36.29 -6.82 -26.09
CA ALA A 840 36.44 -5.86 -24.99
C ALA A 840 35.17 -4.98 -24.82
N GLN A 841 34.55 -4.53 -25.91
CA GLN A 841 33.31 -3.74 -25.86
C GLN A 841 32.10 -4.53 -25.34
N ALA A 842 31.94 -5.79 -25.78
CA ALA A 842 30.85 -6.66 -25.35
C ALA A 842 30.87 -6.88 -23.81
N GLU A 843 32.05 -6.79 -23.21
CA GLU A 843 32.28 -6.94 -21.77
C GLU A 843 32.28 -5.60 -21.01
N GLY A 844 31.84 -4.51 -21.64
CA GLY A 844 31.60 -3.22 -21.00
C GLY A 844 32.73 -2.20 -21.12
N ALA A 845 33.76 -2.43 -21.95
CA ALA A 845 34.76 -1.40 -22.23
C ALA A 845 34.14 -0.27 -23.09
N VAL A 846 33.97 0.91 -22.50
CA VAL A 846 33.50 2.10 -23.21
C VAL A 846 34.69 2.79 -23.89
N PRO A 847 34.63 3.13 -25.20
CA PRO A 847 35.72 3.83 -25.88
C PRO A 847 35.86 5.26 -25.36
N ASP A 848 36.85 5.47 -24.50
CA ASP A 848 37.37 6.79 -24.17
C ASP A 848 38.14 7.40 -25.37
N GLU A 849 38.71 8.59 -25.19
CA GLU A 849 39.46 9.27 -26.26
C GLU A 849 40.60 8.39 -26.80
N HIS A 850 41.23 7.59 -25.92
CA HIS A 850 42.30 6.67 -26.27
C HIS A 850 41.78 5.47 -27.08
N GLY A 851 40.69 4.84 -26.64
CA GLY A 851 40.01 3.77 -27.36
C GLY A 851 39.54 4.19 -28.76
N ARG A 852 39.08 5.45 -28.92
CA ARG A 852 38.71 6.00 -30.24
C ARG A 852 39.92 6.14 -31.18
N ARG A 853 41.08 6.52 -30.66
CA ARG A 853 42.33 6.58 -31.45
C ARG A 853 42.79 5.18 -31.88
N ILE A 854 42.64 4.19 -31.01
CA ILE A 854 42.94 2.78 -31.33
C ILE A 854 42.01 2.30 -32.45
N LEU A 855 40.70 2.56 -32.34
CA LEU A 855 39.72 2.17 -33.36
C LEU A 855 40.04 2.80 -34.72
N LYS A 856 40.33 4.10 -34.76
CA LYS A 856 40.75 4.78 -35.98
C LYS A 856 41.97 4.11 -36.63
N ARG A 857 42.99 3.72 -35.84
CA ARG A 857 44.17 3.02 -36.37
C ARG A 857 43.86 1.63 -36.90
N ILE A 858 42.88 0.93 -36.31
CA ILE A 858 42.40 -0.35 -36.82
C ILE A 858 41.72 -0.15 -38.17
N ASP A 859 40.81 0.82 -38.26
CA ASP A 859 40.06 1.13 -39.48
C ASP A 859 41.00 1.59 -40.61
N ASP A 860 41.89 2.55 -40.34
CA ASP A 860 42.90 3.05 -41.29
C ASP A 860 43.79 1.89 -41.83
N GLY A 861 44.14 0.92 -40.98
CA GLY A 861 44.94 -0.25 -41.35
C GLY A 861 44.18 -1.31 -42.14
N LEU A 862 42.86 -1.45 -41.92
CA LEU A 862 41.98 -2.35 -42.69
C LEU A 862 41.66 -1.79 -44.09
N GLU A 863 41.72 -0.47 -44.26
CA GLU A 863 41.51 0.23 -45.54
C GLU A 863 42.74 0.23 -46.46
N MET A 864 43.92 -0.14 -45.97
CA MET A 864 45.10 -0.27 -46.82
C MET A 864 45.01 -1.52 -47.72
N PRO A 865 45.22 -1.41 -49.05
CA PRO A 865 45.23 -2.57 -49.93
C PRO A 865 46.40 -3.51 -49.57
N ARG A 866 46.08 -4.80 -49.45
CA ARG A 866 47.00 -5.88 -49.05
C ARG A 866 48.22 -6.04 -49.96
#